data_AF-A0A523JTS1-F1
#
_entry.id   AF-A0A523JTS1-F1
#
_cell.length_a   1.000
_cell.length_b   1.000
_cell.length_c   1.000
_cell.angle_alpha   90.00
_cell.angle_beta   90.00
_cell.angle_gamma   90.00
#
_symmetry.space_group_name_H-M   'P 1'
#
loop_
_entity.id
_entity.type
_entity.pdbx_description
1 polymer ?
#
loop_
_entity_poly.entity_id
_entity_poly.type
_entity_poly.pdbx_seq_one_letter_code
_entity_poly.pdbx_strand_id
1 'polypeptide(L)'
;GIESLGWKYEEVPRCQKDPSASAFGPGVRQSMQRTYIPRALEAGVRMIPNCKVREIALEEGRAVGVNAVVRDGGRSADWRIRADVIFVCCGAIQTPALLRRSGIRRNVGNNLRIHPMIKAAARFEHEVDSYDAAIPIYQVKEFWPTITLGGSVFTPGFLAMLLSENWEAHQGAMENCHQMGIYHAATRGLNRGSIRVLPGVDEGVVVRYRLNRADQRNLSIGLARLGELLFAAGAVAVYPSLRSFPVLTSAEQCRSFLQTDIPLSAMSLSTVHVFSSCPMGENPDLCATDSFGRVRGFDNLHVNDASLIPDSPGVNPQGSTMAIALRNVEHFMEDSERKRRLPRRRETRMPRADVLVTGATGWLGTVLVEKLYAEPDTADAGVRCLVSRGMDASPLTAISDRVGVAIGDLRDPESLRDFCRRAEGATLFHAAGIIHPRRTREFDQINVEGTRALLAAARDAGVKRVVVVSSNSAIGCNPRSDHLFDEHSPYDPYLGYGRSKAEMERVVTQAQARGDFEAVIVRAPWFYGPHQPARQTQFFHMIRQGRFPILGDGSQRRSMAYVDNLCQGLLLAAKLEAAAGETYWIADERAYSINEIVDTVEDVLENEFGIRCRRSRLRLPAIVGDLAQAADGALQALGLYDQRIHVLGEMNQTIACSIDKAKVELGYAPRFSLREGMVASVRWCLENGQHL
;
A
#
# COMPACT_ATOMS: atom_id res chain seq x y z
N GLY A 1 -30.89 -26.34 -27.42
CA GLY A 1 -29.42 -26.33 -27.23
C GLY A 1 -29.05 -26.61 -25.79
N ILE A 2 -28.90 -25.57 -24.96
CA ILE A 2 -28.37 -25.69 -23.58
C ILE A 2 -29.15 -26.72 -22.74
N GLU A 3 -30.48 -26.59 -22.71
CA GLU A 3 -31.36 -27.48 -21.95
C GLU A 3 -31.28 -28.93 -22.44
N SER A 4 -31.22 -29.13 -23.76
CA SER A 4 -31.06 -30.46 -24.37
C SER A 4 -29.76 -31.16 -23.97
N LEU A 5 -28.70 -30.40 -23.65
CA LEU A 5 -27.43 -30.94 -23.20
C LEU A 5 -27.32 -31.04 -21.67
N GLY A 6 -28.32 -30.53 -20.93
CA GLY A 6 -28.31 -30.49 -19.47
C GLY A 6 -27.22 -29.58 -18.89
N TRP A 7 -26.76 -28.58 -19.64
CA TRP A 7 -25.67 -27.69 -19.20
C TRP A 7 -26.17 -26.53 -18.35
N LYS A 8 -25.37 -26.10 -17.37
CA LYS A 8 -25.66 -24.92 -16.56
C LYS A 8 -25.53 -23.64 -17.39
N TYR A 9 -26.47 -22.71 -17.20
CA TYR A 9 -26.47 -21.40 -17.84
C TYR A 9 -27.01 -20.29 -16.93
N GLU A 10 -26.73 -19.05 -17.30
CA GLU A 10 -27.30 -17.86 -16.67
C GLU A 10 -27.84 -16.90 -17.72
N GLU A 11 -28.89 -16.16 -17.37
CA GLU A 11 -29.35 -15.00 -18.12
C GLU A 11 -28.62 -13.74 -17.63
N VAL A 12 -27.93 -13.04 -18.52
CA VAL A 12 -27.25 -11.79 -18.17
C VAL A 12 -28.20 -10.62 -18.44
N PRO A 13 -28.64 -9.89 -17.41
CA PRO A 13 -29.58 -8.78 -17.57
C PRO A 13 -28.91 -7.64 -18.36
N ARG A 14 -29.15 -7.59 -19.67
CA ARG A 14 -28.59 -6.59 -20.60
C ARG A 14 -29.64 -5.65 -21.20
N CYS A 15 -30.92 -6.01 -21.12
CA CYS A 15 -32.05 -5.25 -21.65
C CYS A 15 -33.06 -4.99 -20.53
N GLN A 16 -33.52 -3.75 -20.34
CA GLN A 16 -34.67 -3.43 -19.48
C GLN A 16 -35.86 -3.06 -20.38
N LYS A 17 -37.06 -3.53 -20.01
CA LYS A 17 -38.35 -3.05 -20.55
C LYS A 17 -38.49 -1.57 -20.18
N ASP A 18 -38.71 -0.70 -21.16
CA ASP A 18 -39.21 0.65 -20.90
C ASP A 18 -40.74 0.55 -20.69
N PRO A 19 -41.29 0.90 -19.50
CA PRO A 19 -42.73 0.83 -19.26
C PRO A 19 -43.51 2.00 -19.89
N SER A 20 -42.84 3.03 -20.43
CA SER A 20 -43.50 4.24 -20.91
C SER A 20 -43.20 4.53 -22.38
N ALA A 21 -44.23 4.38 -23.22
CA ALA A 21 -44.38 4.87 -24.59
C ALA A 21 -43.70 4.09 -25.74
N SER A 22 -44.42 3.17 -26.38
CA SER A 22 -45.08 3.37 -27.69
C SER A 22 -45.61 2.04 -28.24
N ALA A 23 -46.60 2.10 -29.13
CA ALA A 23 -47.34 0.96 -29.67
C ALA A 23 -46.57 0.08 -30.70
N PHE A 24 -45.23 0.14 -30.80
CA PHE A 24 -44.41 -0.78 -31.62
C PHE A 24 -42.95 -0.89 -31.07
N GLY A 25 -42.42 -2.10 -30.74
CA GLY A 25 -40.97 -2.42 -30.78
C GLY A 25 -40.29 -3.19 -29.60
N PRO A 26 -39.24 -4.01 -29.86
CA PRO A 26 -38.47 -4.80 -28.88
C PRO A 26 -37.50 -3.96 -28.03
N GLY A 27 -37.05 -4.49 -26.89
CA GLY A 27 -36.29 -3.77 -25.85
C GLY A 27 -35.03 -3.02 -26.35
N VAL A 28 -34.86 -1.76 -25.92
CA VAL A 28 -33.80 -0.88 -26.42
C VAL A 28 -32.55 -0.89 -25.53
N ARG A 29 -31.37 -0.92 -26.15
CA ARG A 29 -30.07 -0.86 -25.46
C ARG A 29 -29.93 0.40 -24.58
N GLN A 30 -29.71 0.19 -23.29
CA GLN A 30 -29.47 1.25 -22.30
C GLN A 30 -27.99 1.65 -22.27
N SER A 31 -27.51 2.30 -23.33
CA SER A 31 -26.12 2.76 -23.43
C SER A 31 -25.82 3.88 -22.42
N MET A 32 -24.54 4.15 -22.16
CA MET A 32 -24.10 5.27 -21.31
C MET A 32 -24.58 6.64 -21.86
N GLN A 33 -24.76 6.75 -23.18
CA GLN A 33 -25.31 7.94 -23.84
C GLN A 33 -26.76 8.21 -23.48
N ARG A 34 -27.53 7.17 -23.11
CA ARG A 34 -28.93 7.30 -22.69
C ARG A 34 -29.12 7.34 -21.17
N THR A 35 -28.12 6.87 -20.42
CA THR A 35 -28.21 6.69 -18.96
C THR A 35 -27.35 7.72 -18.21
N TYR A 36 -26.04 7.50 -18.12
CA TYR A 36 -25.17 8.30 -17.26
C TYR A 36 -24.78 9.66 -17.83
N ILE A 37 -24.62 9.79 -19.16
CA ILE A 37 -24.19 11.07 -19.77
C ILE A 37 -25.25 12.17 -19.56
N PRO A 38 -26.56 11.97 -19.86
CA PRO A 38 -27.57 13.00 -19.61
C PRO A 38 -27.62 13.43 -18.14
N ARG A 39 -27.62 12.46 -17.21
CA ARG A 39 -27.60 12.71 -15.76
C ARG A 39 -26.37 13.51 -15.31
N ALA A 40 -25.21 13.25 -15.90
CA ALA A 40 -23.99 14.00 -15.61
C ALA A 40 -24.09 15.45 -16.10
N LEU A 41 -24.63 15.66 -17.31
CA LEU A 41 -24.85 17.01 -17.87
C LEU A 41 -25.85 17.81 -17.02
N GLU A 42 -26.95 17.18 -16.61
CA GLU A 42 -27.95 17.77 -15.71
C GLU A 42 -27.36 18.14 -14.34
N ALA A 43 -26.42 17.33 -13.83
CA ALA A 43 -25.68 17.61 -12.60
C ALA A 43 -24.58 18.68 -12.78
N GLY A 44 -24.42 19.26 -13.97
CA GLY A 44 -23.46 20.35 -14.24
C GLY A 44 -22.09 19.91 -14.74
N VAL A 45 -21.91 18.64 -15.16
CA VAL A 45 -20.66 18.20 -15.80
C VAL A 45 -20.51 18.86 -17.17
N ARG A 46 -19.37 19.50 -17.41
CA ARG A 46 -19.02 20.01 -18.73
C ARG A 46 -18.34 18.93 -19.57
N MET A 47 -18.96 18.55 -20.68
CA MET A 47 -18.39 17.62 -21.65
C MET A 47 -17.73 18.40 -22.80
N ILE A 48 -16.48 18.06 -23.13
CA ILE A 48 -15.73 18.64 -24.25
C ILE A 48 -15.51 17.53 -25.30
N PRO A 49 -16.39 17.40 -26.31
CA PRO A 49 -16.20 16.42 -27.38
C PRO A 49 -15.00 16.82 -28.26
N ASN A 50 -14.50 15.87 -29.06
CA ASN A 50 -13.36 16.09 -29.97
C ASN A 50 -12.10 16.64 -29.28
N CYS A 51 -11.96 16.39 -27.97
CA CYS A 51 -10.83 16.78 -27.15
C CYS A 51 -9.93 15.57 -26.89
N LYS A 52 -8.72 15.59 -27.45
CA LYS A 52 -7.72 14.54 -27.27
C LYS A 52 -6.67 14.98 -26.25
N VAL A 53 -6.66 14.35 -25.09
CA VAL A 53 -5.60 14.55 -24.09
C VAL A 53 -4.31 13.86 -24.55
N ARG A 54 -3.23 14.62 -24.71
CA ARG A 54 -1.91 14.11 -25.10
C ARG A 54 -1.15 13.58 -23.89
N GLU A 55 -1.12 14.36 -22.82
CA GLU A 55 -0.40 14.09 -21.58
C GLU A 55 -1.06 14.78 -20.38
N ILE A 56 -0.71 14.30 -19.19
CA ILE A 56 -1.04 14.89 -17.90
C ILE A 56 0.12 15.80 -17.52
N ALA A 57 -0.17 17.06 -17.19
CA ALA A 57 0.82 18.01 -16.71
C ALA A 57 1.14 17.73 -15.25
N LEU A 58 2.42 17.54 -14.92
CA LEU A 58 2.90 17.19 -13.59
C LEU A 58 3.84 18.27 -13.05
N GLU A 59 3.64 18.67 -11.79
CA GLU A 59 4.51 19.61 -11.06
C GLU A 59 4.76 19.03 -9.66
N GLU A 60 6.02 18.87 -9.26
CA GLU A 60 6.43 18.40 -7.92
C GLU A 60 5.72 17.11 -7.42
N GLY A 61 5.45 16.15 -8.31
CA GLY A 61 4.75 14.90 -7.95
C GLY A 61 3.23 15.05 -7.80
N ARG A 62 2.65 16.17 -8.24
CA ARG A 62 1.21 16.44 -8.30
C ARG A 62 0.76 16.56 -9.76
N ALA A 63 -0.44 16.08 -10.07
CA ALA A 63 -1.06 16.31 -11.37
C ALA A 63 -1.79 17.66 -11.36
N VAL A 64 -1.39 18.62 -12.19
CA VAL A 64 -1.95 19.99 -12.18
C VAL A 64 -2.96 20.26 -13.29
N GLY A 65 -3.09 19.32 -14.22
CA GLY A 65 -3.99 19.43 -15.36
C GLY A 65 -3.62 18.50 -16.50
N VAL A 66 -4.13 18.80 -17.68
CA VAL A 66 -3.85 18.05 -18.92
C VAL A 66 -3.56 18.99 -20.08
N ASN A 67 -2.66 18.55 -20.96
CA ASN A 67 -2.43 19.17 -22.26
C ASN A 67 -3.23 18.40 -23.31
N ALA A 68 -4.09 19.10 -24.05
CA ALA A 68 -5.04 18.49 -24.97
C ALA A 68 -5.09 19.23 -26.31
N VAL A 69 -5.63 18.57 -27.33
CA VAL A 69 -5.99 19.18 -28.61
C VAL A 69 -7.48 19.09 -28.77
N VAL A 70 -8.13 20.23 -28.99
CA VAL A 70 -9.56 20.30 -29.32
C VAL A 70 -9.71 20.53 -30.81
N ARG A 71 -10.55 19.72 -31.46
CA ARG A 71 -10.91 19.87 -32.87
C ARG A 71 -12.34 20.38 -32.99
N ASP A 72 -12.51 21.53 -33.64
CA ASP A 72 -13.82 22.11 -33.91
C ASP A 72 -13.85 22.70 -35.33
N GLY A 73 -14.87 22.32 -36.12
CA GLY A 73 -15.05 22.81 -37.50
C GLY A 73 -13.83 22.67 -38.41
N GLY A 74 -12.98 21.64 -38.23
CA GLY A 74 -11.75 21.43 -39.01
C GLY A 74 -10.52 22.19 -38.52
N ARG A 75 -10.64 23.04 -37.50
CA ARG A 75 -9.50 23.71 -36.83
C ARG A 75 -9.07 22.90 -35.61
N SER A 76 -7.75 22.83 -35.37
CA SER A 76 -7.16 22.21 -34.17
C SER A 76 -6.54 23.30 -33.30
N ALA A 77 -6.83 23.27 -31.99
CA ALA A 77 -6.24 24.18 -31.02
C ALA A 77 -5.66 23.41 -29.83
N ASP A 78 -4.48 23.81 -29.38
CA ASP A 78 -3.88 23.29 -28.15
C ASP A 78 -4.55 23.95 -26.92
N TRP A 79 -4.95 23.12 -25.97
CA TRP A 79 -5.62 23.51 -24.73
C TRP A 79 -4.82 23.01 -23.54
N ARG A 80 -4.70 23.86 -22.51
CA ARG A 80 -4.23 23.46 -21.18
C ARG A 80 -5.40 23.56 -20.20
N ILE A 81 -5.86 22.42 -19.72
CA ILE A 81 -6.98 22.34 -18.78
C ILE A 81 -6.39 22.08 -17.40
N ARG A 82 -6.59 23.01 -16.45
CA ARG A 82 -6.15 22.83 -15.05
C ARG A 82 -7.19 22.04 -14.26
N ALA A 83 -6.75 21.19 -13.35
CA ALA A 83 -7.63 20.40 -12.50
C ALA A 83 -6.97 20.13 -11.14
N ASP A 84 -7.76 20.22 -10.07
CA ASP A 84 -7.30 19.89 -8.72
C ASP A 84 -7.18 18.37 -8.49
N VAL A 85 -8.01 17.60 -9.18
CA VAL A 85 -8.09 16.13 -9.13
C VAL A 85 -8.35 15.61 -10.54
N ILE A 86 -7.67 14.52 -10.92
CA ILE A 86 -7.81 13.91 -12.24
C ILE A 86 -8.18 12.44 -12.10
N PHE A 87 -9.25 12.03 -12.76
CA PHE A 87 -9.63 10.62 -12.96
C PHE A 87 -9.34 10.22 -14.42
N VAL A 88 -8.50 9.20 -14.59
CA VAL A 88 -8.15 8.63 -15.89
C VAL A 88 -9.04 7.43 -16.17
N CYS A 89 -9.90 7.56 -17.18
CA CYS A 89 -10.89 6.55 -17.56
C CYS A 89 -10.83 6.25 -19.07
N CYS A 90 -9.63 6.06 -19.61
CA CYS A 90 -9.38 5.87 -21.04
C CYS A 90 -9.45 4.39 -21.48
N GLY A 91 -9.82 3.48 -20.58
CA GLY A 91 -9.89 2.05 -20.82
C GLY A 91 -8.52 1.37 -20.78
N ALA A 92 -8.54 0.04 -20.85
CA ALA A 92 -7.37 -0.79 -20.61
C ALA A 92 -6.19 -0.57 -21.58
N ILE A 93 -6.40 0.07 -22.74
CA ILE A 93 -5.35 0.38 -23.70
C ILE A 93 -4.83 1.81 -23.55
N GLN A 94 -5.73 2.80 -23.53
CA GLN A 94 -5.31 4.20 -23.57
C GLN A 94 -4.96 4.77 -22.19
N THR A 95 -5.47 4.20 -21.09
CA THR A 95 -5.07 4.60 -19.74
C THR A 95 -3.57 4.39 -19.49
N PRO A 96 -3.00 3.18 -19.68
CA PRO A 96 -1.56 3.02 -19.54
C PRO A 96 -0.78 3.80 -20.59
N ALA A 97 -1.33 4.03 -21.79
CA ALA A 97 -0.66 4.83 -22.80
C ALA A 97 -0.53 6.31 -22.36
N LEU A 98 -1.61 6.90 -21.86
CA LEU A 98 -1.62 8.28 -21.34
C LEU A 98 -0.68 8.45 -20.15
N LEU A 99 -0.77 7.55 -19.17
CA LEU A 99 0.13 7.56 -18.02
C LEU A 99 1.60 7.47 -18.44
N ARG A 100 1.94 6.57 -19.38
CA ARG A 100 3.32 6.42 -19.86
C ARG A 100 3.83 7.61 -20.67
N ARG A 101 2.97 8.24 -21.49
CA ARG A 101 3.30 9.51 -22.18
C ARG A 101 3.60 10.61 -21.17
N SER A 102 2.87 10.62 -20.06
CA SER A 102 3.04 11.58 -18.95
C SER A 102 4.19 11.21 -17.99
N GLY A 103 5.06 10.26 -18.34
CA GLY A 103 6.21 9.86 -17.52
C GLY A 103 5.93 8.83 -16.41
N ILE A 104 4.67 8.42 -16.21
CA ILE A 104 4.27 7.48 -15.16
C ILE A 104 4.36 6.04 -15.70
N ARG A 105 5.36 5.28 -15.25
CA ARG A 105 5.72 3.98 -15.86
C ARG A 105 5.70 2.77 -14.91
N ARG A 106 5.78 2.97 -13.60
CA ARG A 106 5.86 1.88 -12.61
C ARG A 106 4.57 1.07 -12.63
N ASN A 107 4.66 -0.22 -12.99
CA ASN A 107 3.54 -1.16 -13.12
C ASN A 107 2.42 -0.74 -14.09
N VAL A 108 2.65 0.29 -14.91
CA VAL A 108 1.69 0.79 -15.90
C VAL A 108 1.91 0.11 -17.25
N GLY A 109 0.91 -0.63 -17.73
CA GLY A 109 0.91 -1.31 -19.03
C GLY A 109 1.72 -2.61 -19.05
N ASN A 110 2.01 -3.23 -17.90
CA ASN A 110 2.83 -4.45 -17.82
C ASN A 110 2.03 -5.74 -17.59
N ASN A 111 0.73 -5.61 -17.30
CA ASN A 111 -0.09 -6.72 -16.82
C ASN A 111 -1.38 -6.88 -17.63
N LEU A 112 -1.39 -6.45 -18.90
CA LEU A 112 -2.59 -6.53 -19.74
C LEU A 112 -3.14 -7.95 -19.75
N ARG A 113 -4.43 -8.09 -19.44
CA ARG A 113 -5.16 -9.34 -19.54
C ARG A 113 -6.30 -9.18 -20.54
N ILE A 114 -6.64 -10.27 -21.22
CA ILE A 114 -7.78 -10.33 -22.13
C ILE A 114 -8.54 -11.64 -21.92
N HIS A 115 -9.78 -11.70 -22.40
CA HIS A 115 -10.43 -12.98 -22.72
C HIS A 115 -10.29 -13.23 -24.22
N PRO A 116 -9.39 -14.12 -24.66
CA PRO A 116 -9.33 -14.54 -26.05
C PRO A 116 -10.65 -15.21 -26.44
N MET A 117 -11.19 -14.86 -27.60
CA MET A 117 -12.44 -15.40 -28.11
C MET A 117 -12.26 -15.96 -29.51
N ILE A 118 -12.83 -17.13 -29.73
CA ILE A 118 -13.02 -17.71 -31.05
C ILE A 118 -14.51 -17.70 -31.38
N LYS A 119 -14.86 -17.33 -32.60
CA LYS A 119 -16.25 -17.23 -33.06
C LYS A 119 -16.62 -18.37 -33.99
N ALA A 120 -17.91 -18.65 -34.07
CA ALA A 120 -18.50 -19.49 -35.11
C ALA A 120 -19.86 -18.91 -35.52
N ALA A 121 -20.18 -18.99 -36.81
CA ALA A 121 -21.54 -18.78 -37.27
C ALA A 121 -22.26 -20.13 -37.35
N ALA A 122 -23.56 -20.16 -37.07
CA ALA A 122 -24.39 -21.34 -37.27
C ALA A 122 -25.53 -21.01 -38.22
N ARG A 123 -25.85 -21.93 -39.14
CA ARG A 123 -27.02 -21.88 -40.00
C ARG A 123 -28.07 -22.89 -39.52
N PHE A 124 -29.32 -22.47 -39.52
CA PHE A 124 -30.48 -23.26 -39.12
C PHE A 124 -31.41 -23.48 -40.33
N GLU A 125 -32.37 -24.40 -40.23
CA GLU A 125 -33.38 -24.60 -41.29
C GLU A 125 -34.46 -23.53 -41.30
N HIS A 126 -34.73 -22.93 -40.14
CA HIS A 126 -35.71 -21.86 -39.95
C HIS A 126 -35.00 -20.50 -39.91
N GLU A 127 -35.78 -19.45 -40.17
CA GLU A 127 -35.31 -18.06 -40.00
C GLU A 127 -35.01 -17.78 -38.53
N VAL A 128 -33.87 -17.16 -38.28
CA VAL A 128 -33.42 -16.75 -36.94
C VAL A 128 -33.49 -15.22 -36.81
N ASP A 129 -33.31 -14.50 -37.92
CA ASP A 129 -33.30 -13.04 -38.02
C ASP A 129 -32.46 -12.35 -36.93
N SER A 130 -31.26 -12.90 -36.70
CA SER A 130 -30.34 -12.43 -35.66
C SER A 130 -29.95 -10.94 -35.81
N TYR A 131 -30.13 -10.35 -37.00
CA TYR A 131 -29.86 -8.93 -37.25
C TYR A 131 -30.93 -8.00 -36.67
N ASP A 132 -32.16 -8.48 -36.52
CA ASP A 132 -33.28 -7.76 -35.89
C ASP A 132 -33.45 -8.11 -34.41
N ALA A 133 -32.76 -9.16 -33.95
CA ALA A 133 -32.78 -9.60 -32.56
C ALA A 133 -31.82 -8.79 -31.66
N ALA A 134 -32.20 -8.61 -30.39
CA ALA A 134 -31.26 -8.16 -29.36
C ALA A 134 -30.13 -9.18 -29.18
N ILE A 135 -28.94 -8.72 -28.77
CA ILE A 135 -27.79 -9.61 -28.50
C ILE A 135 -28.22 -10.72 -27.54
N PRO A 136 -27.95 -12.01 -27.84
CA PRO A 136 -28.34 -13.11 -26.98
C PRO A 136 -27.80 -12.92 -25.54
N ILE A 137 -28.71 -13.05 -24.58
CA ILE A 137 -28.47 -12.73 -23.17
C ILE A 137 -28.04 -13.94 -22.33
N TYR A 138 -28.21 -15.15 -22.85
CA TYR A 138 -27.81 -16.38 -22.16
C TYR A 138 -26.32 -16.67 -22.34
N GLN A 139 -25.67 -17.06 -21.25
CA GLN A 139 -24.30 -17.55 -21.23
C GLN A 139 -24.24 -18.94 -20.61
N VAL A 140 -23.51 -19.85 -21.25
CA VAL A 140 -23.23 -21.17 -20.68
C VAL A 140 -22.18 -21.02 -19.58
N LYS A 141 -22.48 -21.56 -18.40
CA LYS A 141 -21.65 -21.50 -17.19
C LYS A 141 -21.08 -22.86 -16.78
N GLU A 142 -21.47 -23.93 -17.46
CA GLU A 142 -20.98 -25.30 -17.21
C GLU A 142 -19.44 -25.41 -17.14
N PHE A 143 -18.73 -24.65 -17.99
CA PHE A 143 -17.27 -24.71 -18.12
C PHE A 143 -16.53 -23.54 -17.45
N TRP A 144 -17.25 -22.73 -16.66
CA TRP A 144 -16.68 -21.62 -15.89
C TRP A 144 -15.79 -22.17 -14.75
N PRO A 145 -14.67 -21.51 -14.38
CA PRO A 145 -14.16 -20.20 -14.82
C PRO A 145 -13.30 -20.22 -16.07
N THR A 146 -13.11 -21.37 -16.69
CA THR A 146 -12.11 -21.53 -17.76
C THR A 146 -12.66 -21.12 -19.12
N ILE A 147 -13.88 -21.54 -19.46
CA ILE A 147 -14.53 -21.30 -20.75
C ILE A 147 -15.93 -20.75 -20.51
N THR A 148 -16.34 -19.78 -21.33
CA THR A 148 -17.72 -19.28 -21.39
C THR A 148 -18.19 -19.28 -22.83
N LEU A 149 -19.42 -19.73 -23.06
CA LEU A 149 -20.04 -19.73 -24.38
C LEU A 149 -21.21 -18.76 -24.38
N GLY A 150 -21.45 -18.08 -25.51
CA GLY A 150 -22.61 -17.20 -25.64
C GLY A 150 -22.80 -16.66 -27.04
N GLY A 151 -23.90 -15.93 -27.23
CA GLY A 151 -24.17 -15.22 -28.49
C GLY A 151 -23.26 -14.02 -28.69
N SER A 152 -23.05 -13.65 -29.95
CA SER A 152 -22.34 -12.45 -30.36
C SER A 152 -23.31 -11.48 -31.04
N VAL A 153 -22.87 -10.25 -31.23
CA VAL A 153 -23.59 -9.31 -32.09
C VAL A 153 -23.60 -9.86 -33.52
N PHE A 154 -24.76 -9.78 -34.17
CA PHE A 154 -24.94 -10.20 -35.55
C PHE A 154 -25.27 -9.00 -36.42
N THR A 155 -24.51 -8.83 -37.50
CA THR A 155 -24.85 -8.00 -38.66
C THR A 155 -24.33 -8.72 -39.90
N PRO A 156 -24.87 -8.45 -41.10
CA PRO A 156 -24.30 -8.98 -42.34
C PRO A 156 -22.80 -8.69 -42.49
N GLY A 157 -22.34 -7.51 -42.04
CA GLY A 157 -20.92 -7.16 -42.04
C GLY A 157 -20.06 -7.99 -41.08
N PHE A 158 -20.56 -8.26 -39.85
CA PHE A 158 -19.85 -9.14 -38.91
C PHE A 158 -19.84 -10.59 -39.38
N LEU A 159 -20.89 -11.05 -40.06
CA LEU A 159 -20.93 -12.38 -40.66
C LEU A 159 -19.91 -12.48 -41.81
N ALA A 160 -19.90 -11.52 -42.73
CA ALA A 160 -18.95 -11.49 -43.84
C ALA A 160 -17.49 -11.50 -43.36
N MET A 161 -17.17 -10.73 -42.31
CA MET A 161 -15.84 -10.72 -41.69
C MET A 161 -15.48 -12.08 -41.04
N LEU A 162 -16.45 -12.80 -40.49
CA LEU A 162 -16.20 -14.14 -39.95
C LEU A 162 -15.92 -15.15 -41.07
N LEU A 163 -16.69 -15.07 -42.17
CA LEU A 163 -16.61 -15.99 -43.30
C LEU A 163 -15.37 -15.76 -44.17
N SER A 164 -14.75 -14.58 -44.11
CA SER A 164 -13.65 -14.18 -45.01
C SER A 164 -12.38 -15.03 -44.90
N GLU A 165 -12.16 -15.74 -43.79
CA GLU A 165 -11.01 -16.66 -43.66
C GLU A 165 -11.07 -17.83 -44.66
N ASN A 166 -12.25 -18.20 -45.14
CA ASN A 166 -12.45 -19.22 -46.18
C ASN A 166 -13.48 -18.75 -47.22
N TRP A 167 -13.31 -17.51 -47.71
CA TRP A 167 -14.35 -16.84 -48.50
C TRP A 167 -14.80 -17.67 -49.71
N GLU A 168 -13.89 -18.35 -50.42
CA GLU A 168 -14.21 -19.16 -51.60
C GLU A 168 -15.20 -20.29 -51.28
N ALA A 169 -15.00 -20.95 -50.14
CA ALA A 169 -15.86 -22.03 -49.67
C ALA A 169 -17.16 -21.52 -49.03
N HIS A 170 -17.18 -20.26 -48.59
CA HIS A 170 -18.27 -19.69 -47.79
C HIS A 170 -19.09 -18.62 -48.51
N GLN A 171 -18.77 -18.27 -49.76
CA GLN A 171 -19.40 -17.17 -50.50
C GLN A 171 -20.94 -17.26 -50.55
N GLY A 172 -21.49 -18.47 -50.75
CA GLY A 172 -22.95 -18.70 -50.77
C GLY A 172 -23.61 -18.67 -49.38
N ALA A 173 -22.84 -18.71 -48.28
CA ALA A 173 -23.43 -18.68 -46.94
C ALA A 173 -24.11 -17.32 -46.65
N MET A 174 -23.65 -16.24 -47.29
CA MET A 174 -24.25 -14.91 -47.15
C MET A 174 -25.70 -14.84 -47.66
N GLU A 175 -26.08 -15.67 -48.63
CA GLU A 175 -27.46 -15.75 -49.15
C GLU A 175 -28.44 -16.20 -48.06
N ASN A 176 -27.95 -16.97 -47.08
CA ASN A 176 -28.74 -17.54 -45.99
C ASN A 176 -28.58 -16.74 -44.68
N CYS A 177 -28.14 -15.48 -44.74
CA CYS A 177 -27.83 -14.69 -43.53
C CYS A 177 -29.01 -14.56 -42.53
N HIS A 178 -30.25 -14.58 -43.02
CA HIS A 178 -31.48 -14.55 -42.21
C HIS A 178 -31.68 -15.83 -41.37
N GLN A 179 -31.08 -16.95 -41.76
CA GLN A 179 -31.09 -18.22 -41.02
C GLN A 179 -29.87 -18.40 -40.12
N MET A 180 -29.07 -17.35 -39.92
CA MET A 180 -27.77 -17.46 -39.25
C MET A 180 -27.69 -16.66 -37.96
N GLY A 181 -26.83 -17.13 -37.06
CA GLY A 181 -26.41 -16.42 -35.84
C GLY A 181 -24.91 -16.56 -35.62
N ILE A 182 -24.30 -15.59 -34.92
CA ILE A 182 -22.87 -15.63 -34.54
C ILE A 182 -22.77 -15.89 -33.05
N TYR A 183 -21.91 -16.82 -32.70
CA TYR A 183 -21.65 -17.23 -31.33
C TYR A 183 -20.16 -17.23 -31.05
N HIS A 184 -19.79 -17.29 -29.78
CA HIS A 184 -18.39 -17.27 -29.37
C HIS A 184 -18.13 -18.21 -28.21
N ALA A 185 -16.90 -18.71 -28.18
CA ALA A 185 -16.29 -19.31 -27.01
C ALA A 185 -15.16 -18.38 -26.52
N ALA A 186 -15.26 -17.93 -25.28
CA ALA A 186 -14.25 -17.13 -24.61
C ALA A 186 -13.48 -18.00 -23.60
N THR A 187 -12.16 -17.84 -23.54
CA THR A 187 -11.32 -18.46 -22.50
C THR A 187 -10.86 -17.42 -21.48
N ARG A 188 -10.70 -17.84 -20.22
CA ARG A 188 -9.98 -17.07 -19.21
C ARG A 188 -8.51 -17.02 -19.59
N GLY A 189 -8.08 -15.92 -20.20
CA GLY A 189 -6.69 -15.74 -20.60
C GLY A 189 -5.75 -15.85 -19.40
N LEU A 190 -4.80 -16.80 -19.46
CA LEU A 190 -3.89 -17.09 -18.35
C LEU A 190 -2.58 -16.29 -18.43
N ASN A 191 -2.26 -15.76 -19.61
CA ASN A 191 -1.02 -15.03 -19.85
C ASN A 191 -1.16 -13.51 -19.69
N ARG A 192 -0.03 -12.81 -19.65
CA ARG A 192 0.07 -11.35 -19.53
C ARG A 192 0.55 -10.75 -20.84
N GLY A 193 -0.02 -9.61 -21.17
CA GLY A 193 0.41 -8.74 -22.26
C GLY A 193 1.04 -7.45 -21.74
N SER A 194 1.49 -6.64 -22.69
CA SER A 194 2.07 -5.34 -22.41
C SER A 194 1.55 -4.28 -23.37
N ILE A 195 1.53 -3.05 -22.88
CA ILE A 195 1.18 -1.85 -23.64
C ILE A 195 2.36 -0.89 -23.55
N ARG A 196 2.82 -0.44 -24.72
CA ARG A 196 3.95 0.48 -24.86
C ARG A 196 3.54 1.64 -25.75
N VAL A 197 4.19 2.78 -25.52
CA VAL A 197 4.05 3.98 -26.35
C VAL A 197 5.31 4.11 -27.19
N LEU A 198 5.17 4.39 -28.47
CA LEU A 198 6.25 4.67 -29.41
C LEU A 198 6.59 6.16 -29.29
N PRO A 199 7.82 6.51 -28.87
CA PRO A 199 8.25 7.90 -28.83
C PRO A 199 8.15 8.55 -30.22
N GLY A 200 7.62 9.77 -30.29
CA GLY A 200 7.55 10.56 -31.52
C GLY A 200 6.46 10.15 -32.53
N VAL A 201 5.70 9.08 -32.27
CA VAL A 201 4.57 8.67 -33.12
C VAL A 201 3.27 9.07 -32.44
N ASP A 202 2.51 9.99 -33.04
CA ASP A 202 1.18 10.31 -32.54
C ASP A 202 0.31 9.05 -32.60
N GLU A 203 -0.36 8.73 -31.49
CA GLU A 203 -1.14 7.50 -31.32
C GLU A 203 -0.36 6.19 -31.42
N GLY A 204 0.98 6.24 -31.40
CA GLY A 204 1.82 5.05 -31.45
C GLY A 204 1.70 4.18 -30.20
N VAL A 205 0.64 3.37 -30.09
CA VAL A 205 0.43 2.41 -29.01
C VAL A 205 0.65 1.00 -29.54
N VAL A 206 1.61 0.30 -28.95
CA VAL A 206 1.89 -1.11 -29.26
C VAL A 206 1.29 -1.98 -28.17
N VAL A 207 0.34 -2.82 -28.57
CA VAL A 207 -0.27 -3.85 -27.73
C VAL A 207 0.35 -5.20 -28.08
N ARG A 208 0.94 -5.87 -27.10
CA ARG A 208 1.50 -7.22 -27.27
C ARG A 208 0.84 -8.17 -26.29
N TYR A 209 0.25 -9.25 -26.76
CA TYR A 209 -0.28 -10.33 -25.95
C TYR A 209 0.11 -11.66 -26.57
N ARG A 210 0.58 -12.61 -25.75
CA ARG A 210 1.02 -13.93 -26.23
C ARG A 210 0.14 -15.02 -25.64
N LEU A 211 -0.49 -15.81 -26.49
CA LEU A 211 -1.24 -16.99 -26.06
C LEU A 211 -0.27 -18.14 -25.73
N ASN A 212 -0.57 -18.90 -24.69
CA ASN A 212 0.18 -20.12 -24.35
C ASN A 212 -0.59 -21.38 -24.79
N ARG A 213 0.01 -22.57 -24.57
CA ARG A 213 -0.64 -23.85 -24.92
C ARG A 213 -1.96 -24.09 -24.17
N ALA A 214 -2.08 -23.61 -22.94
CA ALA A 214 -3.34 -23.73 -22.19
C ALA A 214 -4.44 -22.86 -22.80
N ASP A 215 -4.13 -21.63 -23.23
CA ASP A 215 -5.07 -20.79 -23.97
C ASP A 215 -5.51 -21.46 -25.28
N GLN A 216 -4.57 -22.02 -26.05
CA GLN A 216 -4.85 -22.77 -27.28
C GLN A 216 -5.76 -23.98 -27.04
N ARG A 217 -5.46 -24.77 -26.01
CA ARG A 217 -6.27 -25.93 -25.61
C ARG A 217 -7.68 -25.53 -25.23
N ASN A 218 -7.81 -24.50 -24.40
CA ASN A 218 -9.12 -24.00 -23.93
C ASN A 218 -9.95 -23.42 -25.09
N LEU A 219 -9.33 -22.75 -26.05
CA LEU A 219 -10.00 -22.28 -27.26
C LEU A 219 -10.49 -23.46 -28.12
N SER A 220 -9.68 -24.51 -28.26
CA SER A 220 -10.06 -25.72 -29.01
C SER A 220 -11.23 -26.44 -28.36
N ILE A 221 -11.19 -26.64 -27.04
CA ILE A 221 -12.30 -27.19 -26.26
C ILE A 221 -13.53 -26.28 -26.38
N GLY A 222 -13.35 -24.96 -26.26
CA GLY A 222 -14.43 -23.99 -26.34
C GLY A 222 -15.16 -24.04 -27.67
N LEU A 223 -14.44 -24.11 -28.78
CA LEU A 223 -15.03 -24.26 -30.12
C LEU A 223 -15.74 -25.61 -30.28
N ALA A 224 -15.17 -26.69 -29.76
CA ALA A 224 -15.79 -28.02 -29.77
C ALA A 224 -17.16 -28.00 -29.07
N ARG A 225 -17.18 -27.49 -27.82
CA ARG A 225 -18.40 -27.39 -27.00
C ARG A 225 -19.41 -26.42 -27.59
N LEU A 226 -18.95 -25.34 -28.20
CA LEU A 226 -19.83 -24.43 -28.93
C LEU A 226 -20.50 -25.14 -30.12
N GLY A 227 -19.75 -25.92 -30.89
CA GLY A 227 -20.31 -26.71 -31.98
C GLY A 227 -21.36 -27.72 -31.52
N GLU A 228 -21.06 -28.50 -30.48
CA GLU A 228 -22.03 -29.44 -29.87
C GLU A 228 -23.32 -28.71 -29.45
N LEU A 229 -23.19 -27.55 -28.80
CA LEU A 229 -24.31 -26.73 -28.38
C LEU A 229 -25.19 -26.28 -29.54
N LEU A 230 -24.57 -25.85 -30.63
CA LEU A 230 -25.27 -25.34 -31.80
C LEU A 230 -26.00 -26.46 -32.55
N PHE A 231 -25.38 -27.63 -32.71
CA PHE A 231 -26.07 -28.80 -33.26
C PHE A 231 -27.21 -29.29 -32.37
N ALA A 232 -27.03 -29.31 -31.05
CA ALA A 232 -28.12 -29.58 -30.10
C ALA A 232 -29.20 -28.48 -30.07
N ALA A 233 -28.95 -27.33 -30.70
CA ALA A 233 -29.95 -26.28 -30.92
C ALA A 233 -30.61 -26.37 -32.31
N GLY A 234 -30.26 -27.37 -33.13
CA GLY A 234 -30.82 -27.58 -34.46
C GLY A 234 -30.05 -26.90 -35.60
N ALA A 235 -28.79 -26.51 -35.39
CA ALA A 235 -27.96 -26.04 -36.49
C ALA A 235 -27.72 -27.15 -37.51
N VAL A 236 -27.79 -26.82 -38.80
CA VAL A 236 -27.46 -27.74 -39.92
C VAL A 236 -26.03 -27.57 -40.41
N ALA A 237 -25.43 -26.42 -40.12
CA ALA A 237 -24.03 -26.15 -40.44
C ALA A 237 -23.43 -25.15 -39.44
N VAL A 238 -22.16 -25.35 -39.10
CA VAL A 238 -21.37 -24.45 -38.25
C VAL A 238 -20.11 -24.04 -39.03
N TYR A 239 -19.91 -22.72 -39.12
CA TYR A 239 -18.81 -22.07 -39.81
C TYR A 239 -17.83 -21.54 -38.75
N PRO A 240 -16.79 -22.29 -38.38
CA PRO A 240 -15.83 -21.84 -37.39
C PRO A 240 -14.92 -20.74 -37.97
N SER A 241 -14.49 -19.80 -37.13
CA SER A 241 -13.52 -18.76 -37.51
C SER A 241 -12.09 -19.32 -37.53
N LEU A 242 -11.87 -20.27 -38.43
CA LEU A 242 -10.63 -21.01 -38.62
C LEU A 242 -10.21 -20.98 -40.09
N ARG A 243 -8.94 -20.68 -40.38
CA ARG A 243 -8.40 -20.67 -41.73
C ARG A 243 -8.14 -22.08 -42.25
N SER A 244 -8.58 -22.35 -43.48
CA SER A 244 -8.45 -23.64 -44.19
C SER A 244 -9.14 -24.82 -43.49
N PHE A 245 -10.20 -24.56 -42.73
CA PHE A 245 -11.04 -25.59 -42.11
C PHE A 245 -12.40 -25.69 -42.84
N PRO A 246 -12.97 -26.90 -42.96
CA PRO A 246 -14.25 -27.08 -43.61
C PRO A 246 -15.40 -26.55 -42.75
N VAL A 247 -16.55 -26.35 -43.40
CA VAL A 247 -17.84 -26.20 -42.71
C VAL A 247 -18.13 -27.49 -41.95
N LEU A 248 -18.52 -27.35 -40.68
CA LEU A 248 -18.88 -28.48 -39.83
C LEU A 248 -20.38 -28.77 -40.01
N THR A 249 -20.74 -30.04 -40.20
CA THR A 249 -22.12 -30.50 -40.43
C THR A 249 -22.61 -31.47 -39.35
N SER A 250 -21.77 -31.80 -38.37
CA SER A 250 -22.19 -32.62 -37.22
C SER A 250 -21.48 -32.27 -35.91
N ALA A 251 -22.10 -32.62 -34.79
CA ALA A 251 -21.50 -32.51 -33.46
C ALA A 251 -20.26 -33.42 -33.30
N GLU A 252 -20.19 -34.54 -34.02
CA GLU A 252 -19.03 -35.44 -34.00
C GLU A 252 -17.77 -34.80 -34.61
N GLN A 253 -17.92 -34.07 -35.71
CA GLN A 253 -16.81 -33.31 -36.28
C GLN A 253 -16.30 -32.26 -35.29
N CYS A 254 -17.20 -31.59 -34.54
CA CYS A 254 -16.81 -30.64 -33.50
C CYS A 254 -16.05 -31.32 -32.34
N ARG A 255 -16.46 -32.54 -31.95
CA ARG A 255 -15.81 -33.32 -30.88
C ARG A 255 -14.37 -33.71 -31.18
N SER A 256 -13.98 -33.79 -32.46
CA SER A 256 -12.60 -34.08 -32.84
C SER A 256 -11.60 -33.08 -32.24
N PHE A 257 -12.00 -31.82 -32.05
CA PHE A 257 -11.18 -30.78 -31.43
C PHE A 257 -10.94 -30.98 -29.93
N LEU A 258 -11.68 -31.90 -29.29
CA LEU A 258 -11.39 -32.36 -27.92
C LEU A 258 -10.19 -33.31 -27.89
N GLN A 259 -9.88 -34.00 -28.99
CA GLN A 259 -8.79 -34.97 -29.04
C GLN A 259 -7.49 -34.34 -29.55
N THR A 260 -7.59 -33.39 -30.49
CA THR A 260 -6.42 -32.71 -31.08
C THR A 260 -6.62 -31.20 -31.06
N ASP A 261 -5.60 -30.49 -30.57
CA ASP A 261 -5.63 -29.04 -30.49
C ASP A 261 -5.56 -28.41 -31.87
N ILE A 262 -6.40 -27.40 -32.08
CA ILE A 262 -6.34 -26.60 -33.31
C ILE A 262 -5.09 -25.71 -33.25
N PRO A 263 -4.28 -25.62 -34.31
CA PRO A 263 -3.12 -24.73 -34.34
C PRO A 263 -3.52 -23.27 -34.15
N LEU A 264 -2.79 -22.52 -33.29
CA LEU A 264 -3.03 -21.08 -33.12
C LEU A 264 -2.93 -20.29 -34.43
N SER A 265 -2.08 -20.72 -35.36
CA SER A 265 -1.91 -20.09 -36.68
C SER A 265 -3.15 -20.22 -37.58
N ALA A 266 -4.05 -21.17 -37.28
CA ALA A 266 -5.30 -21.33 -37.99
C ALA A 266 -6.45 -20.54 -37.36
N MET A 267 -6.31 -20.07 -36.11
CA MET A 267 -7.39 -19.40 -35.39
C MET A 267 -7.49 -17.91 -35.73
N SER A 268 -8.66 -17.47 -36.20
CA SER A 268 -8.97 -16.05 -36.31
C SER A 268 -9.64 -15.58 -35.02
N LEU A 269 -8.83 -14.95 -34.16
CA LEU A 269 -9.21 -14.63 -32.79
C LEU A 269 -9.69 -13.18 -32.67
N SER A 270 -10.59 -12.96 -31.72
CA SER A 270 -11.06 -11.64 -31.36
C SER A 270 -11.11 -11.47 -29.84
N THR A 271 -11.24 -10.23 -29.37
CA THR A 271 -11.58 -9.97 -27.98
C THR A 271 -12.30 -8.63 -27.86
N VAL A 272 -13.26 -8.58 -26.94
CA VAL A 272 -13.91 -7.34 -26.48
C VAL A 272 -13.69 -7.11 -24.98
N HIS A 273 -12.98 -8.03 -24.32
CA HIS A 273 -12.70 -7.96 -22.89
C HIS A 273 -11.20 -7.71 -22.69
N VAL A 274 -10.85 -6.46 -22.42
CA VAL A 274 -9.47 -6.00 -22.23
C VAL A 274 -9.39 -5.26 -20.91
N PHE A 275 -8.46 -5.65 -20.04
CA PHE A 275 -8.41 -5.17 -18.65
C PHE A 275 -7.02 -5.38 -18.01
N SER A 276 -6.86 -4.99 -16.73
CA SER A 276 -5.68 -5.26 -15.90
C SER A 276 -4.36 -4.62 -16.32
N SER A 277 -4.38 -3.66 -17.23
CA SER A 277 -3.13 -3.00 -17.65
C SER A 277 -2.54 -2.07 -16.60
N CYS A 278 -3.31 -1.64 -15.59
CA CYS A 278 -2.87 -0.83 -14.45
C CYS A 278 -3.48 -1.42 -13.15
N PRO A 279 -3.07 -2.64 -12.73
CA PRO A 279 -3.78 -3.38 -11.69
C PRO A 279 -3.75 -2.63 -10.35
N MET A 280 -4.88 -2.66 -9.65
CA MET A 280 -5.05 -2.06 -8.30
C MET A 280 -4.66 -3.02 -7.18
N GLY A 281 -4.21 -2.48 -6.05
CA GLY A 281 -3.95 -3.24 -4.83
C GLY A 281 -2.80 -2.66 -4.00
N GLU A 282 -2.62 -3.14 -2.76
CA GLU A 282 -1.68 -2.52 -1.80
C GLU A 282 -0.21 -2.89 -2.01
N ASN A 283 0.10 -3.95 -2.76
CA ASN A 283 1.49 -4.32 -3.05
C ASN A 283 2.09 -3.38 -4.13
N PRO A 284 3.04 -2.48 -3.80
CA PRO A 284 3.60 -1.50 -4.74
C PRO A 284 4.53 -2.11 -5.79
N ASP A 285 4.91 -3.37 -5.65
CA ASP A 285 5.75 -4.08 -6.61
C ASP A 285 4.92 -4.73 -7.71
N LEU A 286 3.62 -4.93 -7.48
CA LEU A 286 2.71 -5.54 -8.45
C LEU A 286 1.69 -4.55 -9.03
N CYS A 287 1.27 -3.56 -8.23
CA CYS A 287 0.13 -2.71 -8.55
C CYS A 287 0.57 -1.31 -9.03
N ALA A 288 -0.14 -0.77 -10.01
CA ALA A 288 0.08 0.59 -10.52
C ALA A 288 -0.59 1.65 -9.62
N THR A 289 -1.68 1.24 -8.97
CA THR A 289 -2.50 2.07 -8.10
C THR A 289 -2.65 1.40 -6.73
N ASP A 290 -3.13 2.14 -5.74
CA ASP A 290 -3.62 1.55 -4.48
C ASP A 290 -4.96 0.85 -4.70
N SER A 291 -5.55 0.32 -3.62
CA SER A 291 -6.79 -0.45 -3.73
C SER A 291 -7.97 0.35 -4.28
N PHE A 292 -7.94 1.68 -4.27
CA PHE A 292 -9.01 2.57 -4.72
C PHE A 292 -8.65 3.35 -5.99
N GLY A 293 -7.65 2.87 -6.74
CA GLY A 293 -7.29 3.41 -8.04
C GLY A 293 -6.42 4.67 -7.98
N ARG A 294 -5.96 5.12 -6.81
CA ARG A 294 -5.03 6.26 -6.73
C ARG A 294 -3.67 5.86 -7.27
N VAL A 295 -3.13 6.64 -8.19
CA VAL A 295 -1.82 6.39 -8.81
C VAL A 295 -0.72 6.61 -7.78
N ARG A 296 0.18 5.63 -7.65
CA ARG A 296 1.24 5.69 -6.64
C ARG A 296 2.17 6.87 -6.86
N GLY A 297 2.44 7.61 -5.79
CA GLY A 297 3.23 8.84 -5.82
C GLY A 297 2.42 10.10 -6.10
N PHE A 298 1.09 10.00 -6.25
CA PHE A 298 0.20 11.14 -6.47
C PHE A 298 -0.97 11.11 -5.50
N ASP A 299 -1.28 12.26 -4.89
CA ASP A 299 -2.43 12.39 -3.98
C ASP A 299 -3.74 12.73 -4.71
N ASN A 300 -3.66 13.16 -5.97
CA ASN A 300 -4.79 13.72 -6.71
C ASN A 300 -4.96 13.16 -8.13
N LEU A 301 -4.29 12.04 -8.44
CA LEU A 301 -4.39 11.35 -9.73
C LEU A 301 -4.92 9.93 -9.50
N HIS A 302 -6.03 9.61 -10.14
CA HIS A 302 -6.72 8.34 -10.01
C HIS A 302 -6.91 7.70 -11.38
N VAL A 303 -6.92 6.38 -11.43
CA VAL A 303 -7.41 5.58 -12.56
C VAL A 303 -8.73 4.97 -12.12
N ASN A 304 -9.74 4.93 -13.00
CA ASN A 304 -11.03 4.36 -12.65
C ASN A 304 -11.76 3.71 -13.83
N ASP A 305 -11.13 2.71 -14.42
CA ASP A 305 -11.67 1.95 -15.54
C ASP A 305 -11.21 0.47 -15.51
N ALA A 306 -11.50 -0.28 -16.57
CA ALA A 306 -11.17 -1.70 -16.70
C ALA A 306 -9.66 -2.02 -16.56
N SER A 307 -8.76 -1.05 -16.69
CA SER A 307 -7.33 -1.24 -16.44
C SER A 307 -7.03 -1.64 -14.99
N LEU A 308 -7.90 -1.28 -14.04
CA LEU A 308 -7.71 -1.57 -12.61
C LEU A 308 -7.91 -3.04 -12.24
N ILE A 309 -8.70 -3.79 -13.01
CA ILE A 309 -9.09 -5.15 -12.64
C ILE A 309 -7.81 -5.99 -12.36
N PRO A 310 -7.63 -6.56 -11.15
CA PRO A 310 -6.33 -7.14 -10.77
C PRO A 310 -5.88 -8.32 -11.63
N ASP A 311 -6.81 -9.15 -12.12
CA ASP A 311 -6.52 -10.27 -13.00
C ASP A 311 -7.74 -10.66 -13.88
N SER A 312 -7.61 -11.71 -14.68
CA SER A 312 -8.63 -12.30 -15.54
C SER A 312 -9.78 -12.92 -14.74
N PRO A 313 -10.98 -12.30 -14.73
CA PRO A 313 -12.09 -12.78 -13.90
C PRO A 313 -12.81 -13.99 -14.51
N GLY A 314 -12.58 -14.32 -15.78
CA GLY A 314 -13.27 -15.42 -16.46
C GLY A 314 -14.77 -15.16 -16.71
N VAL A 315 -15.24 -13.94 -16.45
CA VAL A 315 -16.59 -13.45 -16.74
C VAL A 315 -16.53 -12.13 -17.50
N ASN A 316 -17.65 -11.66 -18.04
CA ASN A 316 -17.70 -10.34 -18.66
C ASN A 316 -17.29 -9.25 -17.63
N PRO A 317 -16.24 -8.46 -17.89
CA PRO A 317 -15.69 -7.51 -16.92
C PRO A 317 -16.54 -6.24 -16.75
N GLN A 318 -17.60 -6.03 -17.53
CA GLN A 318 -18.40 -4.80 -17.48
C GLN A 318 -18.98 -4.57 -16.08
N GLY A 319 -19.65 -5.56 -15.50
CA GLY A 319 -20.23 -5.45 -14.16
C GLY A 319 -19.15 -5.17 -13.10
N SER A 320 -18.03 -5.88 -13.16
CA SER A 320 -16.89 -5.65 -12.27
C SER A 320 -16.29 -4.26 -12.43
N THR A 321 -16.17 -3.77 -13.67
CA THR A 321 -15.65 -2.42 -13.94
C THR A 321 -16.59 -1.37 -13.37
N MET A 322 -17.90 -1.52 -13.56
CA MET A 322 -18.90 -0.59 -13.02
C MET A 322 -18.89 -0.59 -11.48
N ALA A 323 -18.82 -1.76 -10.86
CA ALA A 323 -18.77 -1.89 -9.39
C ALA A 323 -17.50 -1.26 -8.81
N ILE A 324 -16.34 -1.52 -9.41
CA ILE A 324 -15.07 -0.90 -9.01
C ILE A 324 -15.15 0.62 -9.20
N ALA A 325 -15.68 1.07 -10.34
CA ALA A 325 -15.78 2.49 -10.64
C ALA A 325 -16.64 3.24 -9.62
N LEU A 326 -17.81 2.68 -9.27
CA LEU A 326 -18.69 3.24 -8.26
C LEU A 326 -18.04 3.24 -6.88
N ARG A 327 -17.52 2.10 -6.43
CA ARG A 327 -16.84 1.96 -5.13
C ARG A 327 -15.70 2.95 -4.96
N ASN A 328 -14.89 3.15 -6.00
CA ASN A 328 -13.75 4.08 -5.94
C ASN A 328 -14.21 5.54 -5.86
N VAL A 329 -15.30 5.90 -6.55
CA VAL A 329 -15.88 7.24 -6.46
C VAL A 329 -16.51 7.47 -5.10
N GLU A 330 -17.25 6.50 -4.57
CA GLU A 330 -17.82 6.56 -3.21
C GLU A 330 -16.71 6.74 -2.17
N HIS A 331 -15.66 5.91 -2.23
CA HIS A 331 -14.50 6.05 -1.35
C HIS A 331 -13.81 7.41 -1.50
N PHE A 332 -13.66 7.92 -2.72
CA PHE A 332 -13.10 9.24 -2.96
C PHE A 332 -13.99 10.35 -2.36
N MET A 333 -15.31 10.22 -2.45
CA MET A 333 -16.26 11.16 -1.87
C MET A 333 -16.23 11.10 -0.35
N GLU A 334 -16.21 9.92 0.25
CA GLU A 334 -16.07 9.71 1.69
C GLU A 334 -14.75 10.25 2.22
N ASP A 335 -13.63 9.97 1.55
CA ASP A 335 -12.32 10.50 1.91
C ASP A 335 -12.24 12.01 1.71
N SER A 336 -12.87 12.53 0.65
CA SER A 336 -12.99 13.98 0.42
C SER A 336 -13.87 14.66 1.46
N GLU A 337 -14.98 14.03 1.86
CA GLU A 337 -15.84 14.48 2.94
C GLU A 337 -15.11 14.39 4.27
N ARG A 338 -14.40 13.31 4.54
CA ARG A 338 -13.55 13.16 5.71
C ARG A 338 -12.48 14.24 5.72
N LYS A 339 -11.83 14.54 4.60
CA LYS A 339 -10.88 15.67 4.44
C LYS A 339 -11.53 17.05 4.53
N ARG A 340 -12.84 17.16 4.26
CA ARG A 340 -13.64 18.39 4.45
C ARG A 340 -14.17 18.57 5.87
N ARG A 341 -14.49 17.46 6.55
CA ARG A 341 -14.99 17.35 7.94
C ARG A 341 -13.85 17.37 8.95
N LEU A 342 -12.71 16.76 8.61
CA LEU A 342 -11.41 17.20 9.09
C LEU A 342 -11.36 18.68 8.75
N PRO A 343 -11.05 19.56 9.72
CA PRO A 343 -11.20 20.99 9.52
C PRO A 343 -10.40 21.41 8.27
N ARG A 344 -11.12 21.60 7.15
CA ARG A 344 -10.65 22.42 6.04
C ARG A 344 -10.19 23.71 6.69
N ARG A 345 -8.91 24.06 6.53
CA ARG A 345 -8.28 25.33 6.91
C ARG A 345 -9.31 26.47 6.86
N ARG A 346 -10.06 26.63 7.94
CA ARG A 346 -10.65 27.90 8.31
C ARG A 346 -9.49 28.55 9.00
N GLU A 347 -9.19 29.78 8.62
CA GLU A 347 -8.52 30.76 9.47
C GLU A 347 -9.32 31.05 10.76
N THR A 348 -10.03 30.07 11.33
CA THR A 348 -10.33 30.04 12.75
C THR A 348 -9.04 29.61 13.43
N ARG A 349 -8.32 30.60 13.97
CA ARG A 349 -7.19 30.50 14.90
C ARG A 349 -6.88 29.04 15.30
N MET A 350 -5.90 28.39 14.65
CA MET A 350 -5.32 27.17 15.25
C MET A 350 -4.93 27.51 16.70
N PRO A 351 -5.38 26.78 17.72
CA PRO A 351 -4.96 27.04 19.08
C PRO A 351 -3.43 26.97 19.16
N ARG A 352 -2.84 27.77 20.05
CA ARG A 352 -1.41 27.70 20.36
C ARG A 352 -1.11 26.26 20.77
N ALA A 353 -0.03 25.69 20.26
CA ALA A 353 0.44 24.40 20.77
C ALA A 353 1.36 24.69 21.95
N ASP A 354 1.04 24.11 23.10
CA ASP A 354 1.89 24.22 24.31
C ASP A 354 2.97 23.14 24.28
N VAL A 355 2.67 21.99 23.65
CA VAL A 355 3.59 20.86 23.51
C VAL A 355 3.60 20.35 22.08
N LEU A 356 4.79 20.14 21.53
CA LEU A 356 5.04 19.49 20.25
C LEU A 356 5.66 18.11 20.48
N VAL A 357 5.21 17.07 19.77
CA VAL A 357 5.76 15.72 19.89
C VAL A 357 6.05 15.15 18.50
N THR A 358 7.29 14.73 18.25
CA THR A 358 7.65 13.92 17.08
C THR A 358 7.93 12.48 17.50
N GLY A 359 7.67 11.53 16.61
CA GLY A 359 7.73 10.11 16.96
C GLY A 359 6.53 9.67 17.80
N ALA A 360 5.45 10.47 17.78
CA ALA A 360 4.26 10.29 18.61
C ALA A 360 3.54 8.96 18.36
N THR A 361 3.56 8.42 17.13
CA THR A 361 2.97 7.10 16.83
C THR A 361 3.90 5.93 17.19
N GLY A 362 5.11 6.22 17.66
CA GLY A 362 6.07 5.22 18.13
C GLY A 362 5.77 4.80 19.57
N TRP A 363 6.34 3.67 19.97
CA TRP A 363 6.11 3.09 21.30
C TRP A 363 6.30 4.08 22.46
N LEU A 364 7.46 4.75 22.54
CA LEU A 364 7.70 5.77 23.56
C LEU A 364 6.81 7.01 23.37
N GLY A 365 6.59 7.42 22.13
CA GLY A 365 5.83 8.63 21.81
C GLY A 365 4.36 8.56 22.22
N THR A 366 3.71 7.42 21.98
CA THR A 366 2.30 7.24 22.37
C THR A 366 2.15 7.30 23.89
N VAL A 367 3.01 6.58 24.62
CA VAL A 367 2.99 6.59 26.10
C VAL A 367 3.32 7.99 26.64
N LEU A 368 4.26 8.71 26.02
CA LEU A 368 4.56 10.09 26.42
C LEU A 368 3.33 11.00 26.27
N VAL A 369 2.56 10.87 25.18
CA VAL A 369 1.32 11.64 25.00
C VAL A 369 0.27 11.27 26.05
N GLU A 370 0.11 9.99 26.38
CA GLU A 370 -0.77 9.56 27.47
C GLU A 370 -0.35 10.18 28.81
N LYS A 371 0.94 10.18 29.14
CA LYS A 371 1.45 10.77 30.38
C LYS A 371 1.31 12.28 30.42
N LEU A 372 1.48 12.98 29.29
CA LEU A 372 1.23 14.42 29.22
C LEU A 372 -0.21 14.78 29.63
N TYR A 373 -1.20 13.96 29.28
CA TYR A 373 -2.59 14.21 29.71
C TYR A 373 -2.91 13.67 31.11
N ALA A 374 -2.11 12.74 31.63
CA ALA A 374 -2.27 12.22 32.99
C ALA A 374 -1.66 13.14 34.06
N GLU A 375 -0.68 13.96 33.71
CA GLU A 375 -0.06 14.92 34.63
C GLU A 375 -0.92 16.20 34.78
N PRO A 376 -1.25 16.64 36.02
CA PRO A 376 -2.10 17.80 36.26
C PRO A 376 -1.63 19.08 35.56
N ASP A 377 -0.32 19.30 35.47
CA ASP A 377 0.28 20.52 34.91
C ASP A 377 0.13 20.60 33.38
N THR A 378 -0.07 19.47 32.71
CA THR A 378 -0.16 19.38 31.25
C THR A 378 -1.49 18.78 30.76
N ALA A 379 -2.40 18.43 31.66
CA ALA A 379 -3.70 17.83 31.35
C ALA A 379 -4.57 18.70 30.40
N ASP A 380 -4.43 20.03 30.48
CA ASP A 380 -5.16 20.98 29.62
C ASP A 380 -4.34 21.48 28.42
N ALA A 381 -3.08 21.04 28.28
CA ALA A 381 -2.16 21.53 27.26
C ALA A 381 -2.61 21.14 25.84
N GLY A 382 -2.43 22.06 24.89
CA GLY A 382 -2.57 21.76 23.47
C GLY A 382 -1.37 20.95 22.96
N VAL A 383 -1.51 19.63 22.87
CA VAL A 383 -0.46 18.74 22.36
C VAL A 383 -0.60 18.58 20.84
N ARG A 384 0.46 18.86 20.08
CA ARG A 384 0.51 18.60 18.64
C ARG A 384 1.52 17.51 18.31
N CYS A 385 1.07 16.51 17.56
CA CYS A 385 1.86 15.35 17.18
C CYS A 385 2.19 15.39 15.68
N LEU A 386 3.47 15.26 15.32
CA LEU A 386 3.89 15.00 13.95
C LEU A 386 3.71 13.51 13.63
N VAL A 387 2.91 13.22 12.61
CA VAL A 387 2.56 11.86 12.19
C VAL A 387 2.96 11.65 10.74
N SER A 388 3.76 10.62 10.47
CA SER A 388 4.20 10.28 9.12
C SER A 388 3.03 9.94 8.20
N ARG A 389 3.14 10.31 6.91
CA ARG A 389 2.11 10.01 5.90
C ARG A 389 1.81 8.51 5.85
N GLY A 390 0.54 8.14 6.02
CA GLY A 390 0.08 6.75 5.99
C GLY A 390 0.13 6.00 7.33
N MET A 391 0.59 6.63 8.40
CA MET A 391 0.47 6.08 9.76
C MET A 391 -0.91 6.38 10.34
N ASP A 392 -1.43 5.45 11.14
CA ASP A 392 -2.68 5.65 11.85
C ASP A 392 -2.46 6.56 13.07
N ALA A 393 -3.19 7.68 13.10
CA ALA A 393 -3.19 8.63 14.21
C ALA A 393 -4.33 8.37 15.21
N SER A 394 -5.21 7.39 14.95
CA SER A 394 -6.38 7.11 15.79
C SER A 394 -6.03 6.86 17.27
N PRO A 395 -4.94 6.15 17.64
CA PRO A 395 -4.58 5.95 19.04
C PRO A 395 -4.26 7.27 19.75
N LEU A 396 -3.63 8.23 19.04
CA LEU A 396 -3.29 9.53 19.61
C LEU A 396 -4.54 10.38 19.85
N THR A 397 -5.47 10.40 18.89
CA THR A 397 -6.72 11.16 19.02
C THR A 397 -7.71 10.55 19.99
N ALA A 398 -7.55 9.27 20.35
CA ALA A 398 -8.35 8.61 21.37
C ALA A 398 -7.94 9.03 22.80
N ILE A 399 -6.72 9.55 22.99
CA ILE A 399 -6.22 10.01 24.30
C ILE A 399 -6.96 11.28 24.74
N SER A 400 -7.10 12.25 23.83
CA SER A 400 -7.73 13.54 24.12
C SER A 400 -8.14 14.24 22.82
N ASP A 401 -9.25 14.98 22.87
CA ASP A 401 -9.73 15.84 21.78
C ASP A 401 -8.83 17.07 21.53
N ARG A 402 -7.94 17.37 22.49
CA ARG A 402 -6.92 18.43 22.40
C ARG A 402 -5.68 18.01 21.61
N VAL A 403 -5.56 16.73 21.23
CA VAL A 403 -4.45 16.24 20.40
C VAL A 403 -4.62 16.73 18.95
N GLY A 404 -3.75 17.66 18.56
CA GLY A 404 -3.61 18.10 17.18
C GLY A 404 -2.71 17.16 16.38
N VAL A 405 -3.15 16.72 15.21
CA VAL A 405 -2.33 15.89 14.31
C VAL A 405 -1.79 16.72 13.15
N ALA A 406 -0.48 16.81 13.02
CA ALA A 406 0.20 17.35 11.85
C ALA A 406 0.75 16.20 11.01
N ILE A 407 0.19 16.00 9.82
CA ILE A 407 0.69 14.96 8.90
C ILE A 407 1.93 15.51 8.16
N GLY A 408 3.06 14.83 8.27
CA GLY A 408 4.31 15.31 7.68
C GLY A 408 5.51 14.38 7.86
N ASP A 409 6.65 14.77 7.30
CA ASP A 409 7.91 14.02 7.39
C ASP A 409 9.04 14.96 7.86
N LEU A 410 9.98 14.46 8.67
CA LEU A 410 11.12 15.26 9.14
C LEU A 410 12.03 15.75 8.00
N ARG A 411 11.97 15.11 6.83
CA ARG A 411 12.73 15.47 5.63
C ARG A 411 12.04 16.56 4.80
N ASP A 412 10.81 16.94 5.15
CA ASP A 412 10.02 17.95 4.45
C ASP A 412 9.95 19.24 5.26
N PRO A 413 10.68 20.31 4.84
CA PRO A 413 10.68 21.59 5.54
C PRO A 413 9.29 22.23 5.66
N GLU A 414 8.38 22.00 4.70
CA GLU A 414 7.02 22.57 4.78
C GLU A 414 6.20 21.88 5.86
N SER A 415 6.26 20.55 5.91
CA SER A 415 5.68 19.75 6.99
C SER A 415 6.14 20.23 8.37
N LEU A 416 7.43 20.53 8.53
CA LEU A 416 8.01 21.00 9.79
C LEU A 416 7.56 22.42 10.17
N ARG A 417 7.48 23.33 9.20
CA ARG A 417 6.91 24.68 9.42
C ARG A 417 5.45 24.61 9.84
N ASP A 418 4.66 23.74 9.20
CA ASP A 418 3.26 23.55 9.55
C ASP A 418 3.10 22.94 10.93
N PHE A 419 3.94 21.96 11.28
CA PHE A 419 3.99 21.36 12.60
C PHE A 419 4.33 22.38 13.70
N CYS A 420 5.32 23.24 13.49
CA CYS A 420 5.75 24.24 14.48
C CYS A 420 4.89 25.52 14.47
N ARG A 421 3.91 25.66 13.58
CA ARG A 421 3.10 26.89 13.45
C ARG A 421 2.40 27.26 14.78
N ARG A 422 2.60 28.49 15.27
CA ARG A 422 2.04 28.97 16.56
C ARG A 422 2.48 28.13 17.77
N ALA A 423 3.75 27.74 17.80
CA ALA A 423 4.39 27.06 18.92
C ALA A 423 5.34 27.98 19.72
N GLU A 424 5.12 29.29 19.67
CA GLU A 424 5.89 30.25 20.46
C GLU A 424 5.75 29.90 21.94
N GLY A 425 6.87 29.76 22.66
CA GLY A 425 6.92 29.36 24.07
C GLY A 425 6.64 27.88 24.34
N ALA A 426 6.43 27.04 23.32
CA ALA A 426 6.11 25.63 23.49
C ALA A 426 7.32 24.79 23.93
N THR A 427 7.05 23.57 24.42
CA THR A 427 8.06 22.52 24.61
C THR A 427 7.96 21.48 23.50
N LEU A 428 9.07 21.16 22.85
CA LEU A 428 9.18 20.12 21.84
C LEU A 428 9.82 18.85 22.42
N PHE A 429 9.11 17.74 22.37
CA PHE A 429 9.66 16.39 22.58
C PHE A 429 10.04 15.76 21.24
N HIS A 430 11.32 15.49 21.06
CA HIS A 430 11.84 14.84 19.87
C HIS A 430 12.21 13.38 20.15
N ALA A 431 11.24 12.47 19.93
CA ALA A 431 11.42 11.02 20.04
C ALA A 431 11.45 10.32 18.67
N ALA A 432 11.35 11.07 17.57
CA ALA A 432 11.45 10.50 16.23
C ALA A 432 12.90 10.12 15.89
N GLY A 433 13.10 8.89 15.46
CA GLY A 433 14.38 8.42 14.95
C GLY A 433 14.26 7.02 14.36
N ILE A 434 15.04 6.72 13.34
CA ILE A 434 15.15 5.39 12.77
C ILE A 434 16.26 4.62 13.47
N ILE A 435 15.94 3.42 13.92
CA ILE A 435 16.86 2.49 14.59
C ILE A 435 17.24 1.30 13.69
N HIS A 436 16.38 0.94 12.74
CA HIS A 436 16.59 -0.14 11.77
C HIS A 436 16.15 0.33 10.37
N PRO A 437 17.04 0.98 9.60
CA PRO A 437 16.73 1.46 8.28
C PRO A 437 16.84 0.36 7.23
N ARG A 438 16.22 0.58 6.07
CA ARG A 438 16.44 -0.30 4.90
C ARG A 438 17.80 -0.08 4.26
N ARG A 439 18.35 1.14 4.39
CA ARG A 439 19.68 1.52 3.91
C ARG A 439 20.37 2.40 4.95
N THR A 440 21.67 2.20 5.13
CA THR A 440 22.47 2.95 6.13
C THR A 440 22.34 4.48 6.00
N ARG A 441 22.26 5.02 4.78
CA ARG A 441 22.07 6.46 4.51
C ARG A 441 20.81 7.08 5.15
N GLU A 442 19.79 6.26 5.45
CA GLU A 442 18.56 6.76 6.07
C GLU A 442 18.78 7.17 7.52
N PHE A 443 19.83 6.64 8.19
CA PHE A 443 20.23 7.12 9.52
C PHE A 443 20.56 8.62 9.48
N ASP A 444 21.46 9.03 8.59
CA ASP A 444 21.86 10.44 8.49
C ASP A 444 20.70 11.33 8.03
N GLN A 445 19.93 10.89 7.02
CA GLN A 445 18.81 11.67 6.49
C GLN A 445 17.71 11.96 7.52
N ILE A 446 17.43 11.01 8.42
CA ILE A 446 16.34 11.12 9.38
C ILE A 446 16.85 11.59 10.74
N ASN A 447 17.84 10.90 11.32
CA ASN A 447 18.29 11.17 12.68
C ASN A 447 19.15 12.44 12.77
N VAL A 448 19.88 12.80 11.72
CA VAL A 448 20.76 13.99 11.73
C VAL A 448 20.10 15.15 11.00
N GLU A 449 19.88 15.01 9.70
CA GLU A 449 19.37 16.11 8.88
C GLU A 449 17.89 16.41 9.15
N GLY A 450 17.08 15.39 9.43
CA GLY A 450 15.71 15.57 9.90
C GLY A 450 15.63 16.31 11.23
N THR A 451 16.53 15.98 12.18
CA THR A 451 16.66 16.71 13.45
C THR A 451 17.09 18.15 13.20
N ARG A 452 18.12 18.38 12.37
CA ARG A 452 18.60 19.72 12.02
C ARG A 452 17.47 20.59 11.45
N ALA A 453 16.68 20.04 10.53
CA ALA A 453 15.55 20.73 9.94
C ALA A 453 14.44 21.03 10.97
N LEU A 454 14.14 20.08 11.86
CA LEU A 454 13.17 20.24 12.93
C LEU A 454 13.59 21.35 13.91
N LEU A 455 14.86 21.35 14.35
CA LEU A 455 15.38 22.37 15.26
C LEU A 455 15.34 23.76 14.62
N ALA A 456 15.63 23.87 13.32
CA ALA A 456 15.50 25.13 12.59
C ALA A 456 14.04 25.62 12.57
N ALA A 457 13.07 24.75 12.28
CA ALA A 457 11.65 25.10 12.30
C ALA A 457 11.14 25.45 13.71
N ALA A 458 11.63 24.76 14.74
CA ALA A 458 11.30 25.03 16.14
C ALA A 458 11.81 26.41 16.59
N ARG A 459 13.06 26.74 16.26
CA ARG A 459 13.65 28.07 16.48
C ARG A 459 12.83 29.15 15.78
N ASP A 460 12.53 28.98 14.49
CA ASP A 460 11.78 29.96 13.71
C ASP A 460 10.35 30.18 14.24
N ALA A 461 9.80 29.19 14.94
CA ALA A 461 8.50 29.26 15.59
C ALA A 461 8.55 29.80 17.03
N GLY A 462 9.73 30.06 17.59
CA GLY A 462 9.91 30.55 18.96
C GLY A 462 9.66 29.50 20.04
N VAL A 463 9.92 28.21 19.78
CA VAL A 463 9.85 27.14 20.79
C VAL A 463 10.79 27.46 21.96
N LYS A 464 10.30 27.36 23.21
CA LYS A 464 11.10 27.67 24.41
C LYS A 464 12.12 26.57 24.68
N ARG A 465 11.67 25.30 24.66
CA ARG A 465 12.44 24.14 25.11
C ARG A 465 12.36 22.97 24.15
N VAL A 466 13.45 22.25 23.97
CA VAL A 466 13.53 21.04 23.15
C VAL A 466 14.14 19.90 23.95
N VAL A 467 13.36 18.87 24.24
CA VAL A 467 13.82 17.63 24.90
C VAL A 467 14.02 16.56 23.84
N VAL A 468 15.26 16.13 23.63
CA VAL A 468 15.64 15.16 22.58
C VAL A 468 15.95 13.80 23.16
N VAL A 469 15.31 12.75 22.63
CA VAL A 469 15.59 11.36 23.00
C VAL A 469 16.78 10.84 22.19
N SER A 470 17.92 10.75 22.87
CA SER A 470 19.13 10.08 22.37
C SER A 470 19.15 8.60 22.78
N SER A 471 20.34 7.99 22.76
CA SER A 471 20.56 6.57 23.01
C SER A 471 21.91 6.37 23.68
N ASN A 472 22.05 5.28 24.43
CA ASN A 472 23.35 4.77 24.84
C ASN A 472 24.37 4.63 23.69
N SER A 473 23.93 4.28 22.48
CA SER A 473 24.78 4.03 21.30
C SER A 473 25.60 5.24 20.83
N ALA A 474 25.27 6.47 21.26
CA ALA A 474 26.13 7.64 21.02
C ALA A 474 27.47 7.52 21.77
N ILE A 475 27.46 6.85 22.93
CA ILE A 475 28.59 6.69 23.85
C ILE A 475 29.23 5.30 23.71
N GLY A 476 28.49 4.33 23.16
CA GLY A 476 29.01 3.02 22.83
C GLY A 476 28.87 2.01 23.98
N CYS A 477 29.94 1.27 24.24
CA CYS A 477 29.98 0.20 25.24
C CYS A 477 30.94 0.56 26.37
N ASN A 478 30.66 0.11 27.60
CA ASN A 478 31.50 0.41 28.74
C ASN A 478 32.91 -0.20 28.53
N PRO A 479 33.99 0.55 28.84
CA PRO A 479 35.37 0.08 28.65
C PRO A 479 35.75 -1.10 29.56
N ARG A 480 35.00 -1.29 30.66
CA ARG A 480 35.16 -2.36 31.63
C ARG A 480 33.81 -2.73 32.24
N SER A 481 33.67 -3.96 32.73
CA SER A 481 32.39 -4.53 33.21
C SER A 481 31.80 -3.81 34.42
N ASP A 482 32.63 -3.20 35.27
CA ASP A 482 32.24 -2.48 36.49
C ASP A 482 32.04 -0.96 36.27
N HIS A 483 32.37 -0.43 35.08
CA HIS A 483 32.14 0.97 34.73
C HIS A 483 30.65 1.29 34.54
N LEU A 484 30.25 2.51 34.91
CA LEU A 484 28.95 3.10 34.60
C LEU A 484 29.19 4.36 33.77
N PHE A 485 28.46 4.52 32.67
CA PHE A 485 28.42 5.77 31.92
C PHE A 485 27.74 6.87 32.74
N ASP A 486 28.26 8.07 32.60
CA ASP A 486 27.71 9.32 33.12
C ASP A 486 27.56 10.33 31.96
N GLU A 487 27.14 11.55 32.28
CA GLU A 487 26.94 12.62 31.30
C GLU A 487 28.24 13.09 30.64
N HIS A 488 29.38 12.87 31.30
CA HIS A 488 30.72 13.27 30.83
C HIS A 488 31.41 12.20 29.98
N SER A 489 30.81 11.01 29.88
CA SER A 489 31.35 9.90 29.10
C SER A 489 31.53 10.31 27.63
N PRO A 490 32.69 10.03 27.02
CA PRO A 490 33.02 10.51 25.68
C PRO A 490 32.19 9.80 24.60
N TYR A 491 31.98 10.49 23.48
CA TYR A 491 31.41 9.87 22.29
C TYR A 491 32.33 8.76 21.75
N ASP A 492 31.90 7.51 21.86
CA ASP A 492 32.54 6.36 21.20
C ASP A 492 31.50 5.52 20.44
N PRO A 493 30.82 6.11 19.42
CA PRO A 493 29.75 5.43 18.72
C PRO A 493 30.29 4.32 17.84
N TYR A 494 29.78 3.10 18.03
CA TYR A 494 29.98 2.02 17.07
C TYR A 494 28.89 2.08 15.97
N LEU A 495 29.29 1.71 14.75
CA LEU A 495 28.37 1.48 13.61
C LEU A 495 27.53 2.71 13.18
N GLY A 496 26.62 2.52 12.22
CA GLY A 496 25.83 3.59 11.61
C GLY A 496 24.82 4.24 12.56
N TYR A 497 24.13 3.45 13.37
CA TYR A 497 23.12 3.98 14.31
C TYR A 497 23.76 4.86 15.40
N GLY A 498 24.78 4.35 16.09
CA GLY A 498 25.50 5.10 17.12
C GLY A 498 26.08 6.39 16.57
N ARG A 499 26.70 6.35 15.38
CA ARG A 499 27.24 7.54 14.71
C ARG A 499 26.15 8.59 14.46
N SER A 500 25.00 8.17 13.97
CA SER A 500 23.88 9.07 13.71
C SER A 500 23.33 9.72 14.98
N LYS A 501 23.31 8.99 16.11
CA LYS A 501 22.89 9.53 17.41
C LYS A 501 23.91 10.49 18.00
N ALA A 502 25.21 10.17 17.91
CA ALA A 502 26.27 11.09 18.32
C ALA A 502 26.25 12.39 17.51
N GLU A 503 26.03 12.30 16.19
CA GLU A 503 25.94 13.47 15.33
C GLU A 503 24.65 14.28 15.58
N MET A 504 23.53 13.61 15.81
CA MET A 504 22.29 14.26 16.25
C MET A 504 22.50 15.05 17.55
N GLU A 505 23.18 14.48 18.56
CA GLU A 505 23.51 15.22 19.79
C GLU A 505 24.36 16.46 19.50
N ARG A 506 25.36 16.37 18.61
CA ARG A 506 26.15 17.55 18.22
C ARG A 506 25.31 18.63 17.58
N VAL A 507 24.35 18.27 16.73
CA VAL A 507 23.40 19.23 16.12
C VAL A 507 22.57 19.94 17.18
N VAL A 508 22.12 19.20 18.21
CA VAL A 508 21.35 19.74 19.33
C VAL A 508 22.21 20.68 20.19
N THR A 509 23.41 20.25 20.59
CA THR A 509 24.35 21.06 21.39
C THR A 509 24.76 22.33 20.64
N GLN A 510 24.95 22.27 19.33
CA GLN A 510 25.22 23.45 18.51
C GLN A 510 24.05 24.44 18.50
N ALA A 511 22.80 23.94 18.48
CA ALA A 511 21.61 24.80 18.57
C ALA A 511 21.46 25.45 19.95
N GLN A 512 21.71 24.68 21.01
CA GLN A 512 21.80 25.20 22.39
C GLN A 512 22.85 26.31 22.51
N ALA A 513 24.07 26.09 22.00
CA ALA A 513 25.16 27.06 22.09
C ALA A 513 24.88 28.37 21.33
N ARG A 514 23.99 28.35 20.33
CA ARG A 514 23.50 29.55 19.64
C ARG A 514 22.41 30.30 20.41
N GLY A 515 21.84 29.69 21.44
CA GLY A 515 20.68 30.21 22.16
C GLY A 515 19.38 30.09 21.38
N ASP A 516 19.28 29.10 20.47
CA ASP A 516 18.07 28.91 19.65
C ASP A 516 16.84 28.53 20.50
N PHE A 517 17.05 27.80 21.61
CA PHE A 517 16.07 27.32 22.59
C PHE A 517 16.81 26.69 23.79
N GLU A 518 16.11 26.33 24.86
CA GLU A 518 16.61 25.48 25.95
C GLU A 518 16.59 24.00 25.50
N ALA A 519 17.74 23.44 25.13
CA ALA A 519 17.86 22.04 24.73
C ALA A 519 18.18 21.15 25.93
N VAL A 520 17.56 19.97 25.99
CA VAL A 520 17.88 18.91 26.95
C VAL A 520 18.05 17.60 26.19
N ILE A 521 19.15 16.89 26.42
CA ILE A 521 19.40 15.58 25.81
C ILE A 521 19.13 14.49 26.83
N VAL A 522 18.21 13.57 26.52
CA VAL A 522 17.93 12.40 27.35
C VAL A 522 18.49 11.16 26.68
N ARG A 523 19.51 10.56 27.29
CA ARG A 523 20.09 9.28 26.87
C ARG A 523 19.30 8.14 27.51
N ALA A 524 18.49 7.48 26.70
CA ALA A 524 17.74 6.30 27.12
C ALA A 524 18.54 5.02 26.79
N PRO A 525 18.67 4.08 27.73
CA PRO A 525 19.19 2.76 27.45
C PRO A 525 18.06 1.85 26.92
N TRP A 526 18.20 0.54 27.05
CA TRP A 526 17.22 -0.41 26.57
C TRP A 526 15.90 -0.30 27.35
N PHE A 527 14.86 0.26 26.73
CA PHE A 527 13.55 0.40 27.37
C PHE A 527 12.58 -0.77 27.13
N TYR A 528 11.69 -0.99 28.09
CA TYR A 528 10.70 -2.07 28.16
C TYR A 528 9.38 -1.58 28.76
N GLY A 529 8.27 -2.29 28.54
CA GLY A 529 6.95 -1.87 29.03
C GLY A 529 5.75 -2.28 28.15
N PRO A 530 4.51 -1.92 28.55
CA PRO A 530 3.30 -2.01 27.72
C PRO A 530 3.44 -1.28 26.38
N HIS A 531 2.63 -1.64 25.37
CA HIS A 531 2.68 -1.10 23.99
C HIS A 531 3.93 -1.49 23.18
N GLN A 532 4.65 -2.50 23.64
CA GLN A 532 5.90 -2.94 23.02
C GLN A 532 5.73 -3.48 21.59
N PRO A 533 6.72 -3.27 20.71
CA PRO A 533 6.72 -3.82 19.36
C PRO A 533 6.94 -5.35 19.37
N ALA A 534 6.58 -6.02 18.27
CA ALA A 534 6.68 -7.48 18.12
C ALA A 534 8.06 -8.07 18.46
N ARG A 535 9.16 -7.32 18.23
CA ARG A 535 10.52 -7.73 18.62
C ARG A 535 10.69 -7.92 20.13
N GLN A 536 9.99 -7.14 20.93
CA GLN A 536 10.04 -7.21 22.38
C GLN A 536 9.15 -8.32 22.92
N THR A 537 8.03 -8.57 22.23
CA THR A 537 7.26 -9.80 22.45
C THR A 537 8.08 -11.04 22.10
N GLN A 538 8.88 -11.00 21.03
CA GLN A 538 9.77 -12.10 20.64
C GLN A 538 10.85 -12.37 21.70
N PHE A 539 11.32 -11.34 22.42
CA PHE A 539 12.25 -11.52 23.54
C PHE A 539 11.66 -12.42 24.63
N PHE A 540 10.40 -12.20 25.04
CA PHE A 540 9.69 -13.10 25.97
C PHE A 540 9.55 -14.52 25.44
N HIS A 541 9.20 -14.68 24.16
CA HIS A 541 9.12 -16.01 23.53
C HIS A 541 10.46 -16.75 23.56
N MET A 542 11.55 -16.06 23.24
CA MET A 542 12.88 -16.66 23.23
C MET A 542 13.29 -17.12 24.63
N ILE A 543 12.99 -16.34 25.68
CA ILE A 543 13.25 -16.74 27.07
C ILE A 543 12.37 -17.94 27.44
N ARG A 544 11.06 -17.86 27.23
CA ARG A 544 10.12 -18.95 27.50
C ARG A 544 10.54 -20.26 26.84
N GLN A 545 11.02 -20.20 25.61
CA GLN A 545 11.43 -21.37 24.82
C GLN A 545 12.87 -21.83 25.14
N GLY A 546 13.61 -21.14 26.01
CA GLY A 546 15.00 -21.47 26.31
C GLY A 546 15.98 -21.20 25.15
N ARG A 547 15.59 -20.30 24.23
CA ARG A 547 16.33 -19.99 22.98
C ARG A 547 16.98 -18.61 23.01
N PHE A 548 16.76 -17.82 24.05
CA PHE A 548 17.43 -16.53 24.20
C PHE A 548 18.95 -16.76 24.40
N PRO A 549 19.82 -16.19 23.54
CA PRO A 549 21.24 -16.43 23.61
C PRO A 549 21.86 -15.66 24.77
N ILE A 550 22.43 -16.38 25.74
CA ILE A 550 23.29 -15.81 26.78
C ILE A 550 24.74 -16.00 26.33
N LEU A 551 25.40 -14.90 26.01
CA LEU A 551 26.81 -14.92 25.62
C LEU A 551 27.69 -14.95 26.89
N GLY A 552 28.69 -15.84 26.90
CA GLY A 552 29.56 -16.04 28.04
C GLY A 552 28.82 -16.57 29.29
N ASP A 553 29.16 -16.02 30.45
CA ASP A 553 28.53 -16.39 31.73
C ASP A 553 27.23 -15.60 32.02
N GLY A 554 26.91 -14.57 31.23
CA GLY A 554 25.71 -13.74 31.42
C GLY A 554 25.87 -12.64 32.48
N SER A 555 27.09 -12.39 32.98
CA SER A 555 27.39 -11.39 34.02
C SER A 555 27.42 -9.94 33.50
N GLN A 556 27.47 -9.74 32.19
CA GLN A 556 27.47 -8.43 31.55
C GLN A 556 26.21 -7.63 31.93
N ARG A 557 26.39 -6.32 32.20
CA ARG A 557 25.34 -5.48 32.78
C ARG A 557 24.63 -4.63 31.72
N ARG A 558 23.32 -4.43 31.89
CA ARG A 558 22.47 -3.54 31.09
C ARG A 558 21.70 -2.61 32.02
N SER A 559 21.80 -1.31 31.79
CA SER A 559 20.76 -0.41 32.26
C SER A 559 19.50 -0.64 31.41
N MET A 560 18.37 -0.82 32.08
CA MET A 560 17.06 -0.87 31.45
C MET A 560 16.25 0.36 31.84
N ALA A 561 15.22 0.69 31.09
CA ALA A 561 14.32 1.78 31.42
C ALA A 561 12.87 1.35 31.21
N TYR A 562 12.10 1.24 32.29
CA TYR A 562 10.66 1.08 32.13
C TYR A 562 10.07 2.30 31.42
N VAL A 563 9.15 2.11 30.48
CA VAL A 563 8.65 3.19 29.62
C VAL A 563 8.06 4.37 30.42
N ASP A 564 7.42 4.10 31.57
CA ASP A 564 6.90 5.15 32.45
C ASP A 564 8.01 5.87 33.23
N ASN A 565 9.06 5.14 33.65
CA ASN A 565 10.25 5.73 34.27
C ASN A 565 10.92 6.69 33.26
N LEU A 566 11.03 6.26 31.99
CA LEU A 566 11.56 7.12 30.93
C LEU A 566 10.68 8.35 30.68
N CYS A 567 9.35 8.20 30.66
CA CYS A 567 8.43 9.34 30.52
C CYS A 567 8.53 10.31 31.72
N GLN A 568 8.66 9.81 32.94
CA GLN A 568 8.89 10.65 34.13
C GLN A 568 10.15 11.51 33.94
N GLY A 569 11.27 10.92 33.50
CA GLY A 569 12.50 11.67 33.22
C GLY A 569 12.34 12.73 32.12
N LEU A 570 11.62 12.39 31.03
CA LEU A 570 11.33 13.34 29.96
C LEU A 570 10.49 14.53 30.44
N LEU A 571 9.46 14.27 31.23
CA LEU A 571 8.58 15.31 31.77
C LEU A 571 9.30 16.22 32.77
N LEU A 572 10.18 15.66 33.61
CA LEU A 572 11.02 16.45 34.51
C LEU A 572 12.01 17.32 33.74
N ALA A 573 12.68 16.77 32.72
CA ALA A 573 13.57 17.51 31.82
C ALA A 573 12.85 18.66 31.09
N ALA A 574 11.59 18.45 30.72
CA ALA A 574 10.76 19.47 30.09
C ALA A 574 10.32 20.60 31.05
N LYS A 575 10.26 20.33 32.36
CA LYS A 575 9.68 21.24 33.35
C LYS A 575 10.73 22.06 34.12
N LEU A 576 11.83 21.43 34.52
CA LEU A 576 12.76 22.01 35.49
C LEU A 576 13.78 22.91 34.80
N GLU A 577 13.95 24.13 35.31
CA GLU A 577 14.91 25.09 34.75
C GLU A 577 16.37 24.59 34.84
N ALA A 578 16.70 23.79 35.87
CA ALA A 578 18.02 23.16 36.01
C ALA A 578 18.38 22.22 34.85
N ALA A 579 17.39 21.74 34.08
CA ALA A 579 17.63 20.85 32.94
C ALA A 579 18.13 21.58 31.68
N ALA A 580 17.98 22.90 31.60
CA ALA A 580 18.25 23.66 30.39
C ALA A 580 19.74 23.62 30.01
N GLY A 581 20.04 23.09 28.82
CA GLY A 581 21.40 22.92 28.32
C GLY A 581 22.08 21.62 28.77
N GLU A 582 21.40 20.81 29.58
CA GLU A 582 21.99 19.63 30.20
C GLU A 582 21.69 18.33 29.41
N THR A 583 22.52 17.33 29.69
CA THR A 583 22.29 15.94 29.27
C THR A 583 21.99 15.12 30.51
N TYR A 584 21.12 14.10 30.38
CA TYR A 584 20.79 13.17 31.45
C TYR A 584 20.68 11.73 30.95
N TRP A 585 21.19 10.79 31.74
CA TRP A 585 20.81 9.39 31.63
C TRP A 585 19.51 9.14 32.38
N ILE A 586 18.51 8.56 31.70
CA ILE A 586 17.24 8.17 32.31
C ILE A 586 17.07 6.66 32.15
N ALA A 587 17.12 5.95 33.27
CA ALA A 587 17.04 4.51 33.37
C ALA A 587 16.32 4.10 34.67
N ASP A 588 16.14 2.80 34.87
CA ASP A 588 15.76 2.23 36.16
C ASP A 588 16.85 2.50 37.21
N GLU A 589 16.50 2.24 38.47
CA GLU A 589 17.32 2.56 39.65
C GLU A 589 18.76 2.03 39.59
N ARG A 590 18.98 0.89 38.91
CA ARG A 590 20.30 0.28 38.73
C ARG A 590 20.38 -0.51 37.43
N ALA A 591 21.62 -0.84 37.04
CA ALA A 591 21.86 -1.82 35.98
C ALA A 591 21.65 -3.27 36.46
N TYR A 592 21.28 -4.13 35.52
CA TYR A 592 20.95 -5.54 35.74
C TYR A 592 21.89 -6.45 34.93
N SER A 593 22.26 -7.60 35.46
CA SER A 593 22.96 -8.61 34.64
C SER A 593 22.00 -9.24 33.63
N ILE A 594 22.51 -9.76 32.51
CA ILE A 594 21.68 -10.50 31.56
C ILE A 594 20.98 -11.70 32.24
N ASN A 595 21.69 -12.40 33.14
CA ASN A 595 21.07 -13.47 33.93
C ASN A 595 19.89 -12.93 34.75
N GLU A 596 20.05 -11.81 35.47
CA GLU A 596 18.98 -11.24 36.29
C GLU A 596 17.74 -10.84 35.46
N ILE A 597 17.94 -10.31 34.25
CA ILE A 597 16.84 -9.99 33.34
C ILE A 597 16.10 -11.25 32.90
N VAL A 598 16.83 -12.29 32.50
CA VAL A 598 16.25 -13.57 32.09
C VAL A 598 15.52 -14.24 33.26
N ASP A 599 16.14 -14.27 34.45
CA ASP A 599 15.57 -14.81 35.68
C ASP A 599 14.26 -14.11 36.02
N THR A 600 14.23 -12.77 35.91
CA THR A 600 13.02 -11.98 36.20
C THR A 600 11.89 -12.30 35.23
N VAL A 601 12.19 -12.46 33.94
CA VAL A 601 11.17 -12.83 32.94
C VAL A 601 10.65 -14.26 33.17
N GLU A 602 11.54 -15.21 33.45
CA GLU A 602 11.15 -16.59 33.79
C GLU A 602 10.26 -16.62 35.04
N ASP A 603 10.65 -15.91 36.11
CA ASP A 603 9.86 -15.78 37.34
C ASP A 603 8.47 -15.19 37.07
N VAL A 604 8.40 -14.08 36.34
CA VAL A 604 7.11 -13.43 36.02
C VAL A 604 6.22 -14.37 35.21
N LEU A 605 6.76 -15.01 34.17
CA LEU A 605 5.97 -15.93 33.35
C LEU A 605 5.45 -17.11 34.18
N GLU A 606 6.28 -17.75 34.99
CA GLU A 606 5.91 -18.94 35.75
C GLU A 606 5.03 -18.63 36.96
N ASN A 607 5.45 -17.67 37.80
CA ASN A 607 4.85 -17.46 39.11
C ASN A 607 3.71 -16.44 39.12
N GLU A 608 3.70 -15.45 38.21
CA GLU A 608 2.61 -14.46 38.14
C GLU A 608 1.52 -14.88 37.15
N PHE A 609 1.89 -15.53 36.04
CA PHE A 609 0.96 -15.85 34.95
C PHE A 609 0.76 -17.35 34.69
N GLY A 610 1.47 -18.24 35.40
CA GLY A 610 1.33 -19.69 35.23
C GLY A 610 1.81 -20.22 33.87
N ILE A 611 2.61 -19.44 33.13
CA ILE A 611 3.14 -19.77 31.82
C ILE A 611 4.48 -20.48 32.00
N ARG A 612 4.49 -21.79 31.75
CA ARG A 612 5.68 -22.63 31.92
C ARG A 612 6.82 -22.23 30.97
N CYS A 613 8.02 -22.07 31.52
CA CYS A 613 9.25 -21.82 30.78
C CYS A 613 10.08 -23.11 30.59
N ARG A 614 10.87 -23.16 29.51
CA ARG A 614 11.88 -24.21 29.31
C ARG A 614 13.13 -23.82 30.09
N ARG A 615 13.54 -24.67 31.04
CA ARG A 615 14.73 -24.45 31.88
C ARG A 615 16.08 -24.60 31.16
N SER A 616 16.08 -24.91 29.87
CA SER A 616 17.31 -24.96 29.07
C SER A 616 17.69 -23.55 28.63
N ARG A 617 18.84 -23.02 29.03
CA ARG A 617 19.33 -21.72 28.54
C ARG A 617 20.37 -21.92 27.44
N LEU A 618 20.17 -21.27 26.30
CA LEU A 618 21.14 -21.27 25.20
C LEU A 618 22.34 -20.41 25.59
N ARG A 619 23.44 -21.06 26.03
CA ARG A 619 24.71 -20.39 26.29
C ARG A 619 25.64 -20.52 25.10
N LEU A 620 26.17 -19.40 24.63
CA LEU A 620 27.14 -19.35 23.53
C LEU A 620 28.46 -18.75 24.02
N PRO A 621 29.62 -19.17 23.47
CA PRO A 621 30.90 -18.55 23.80
C PRO A 621 30.90 -17.04 23.48
N ALA A 622 31.55 -16.23 24.32
CA ALA A 622 31.62 -14.76 24.17
C ALA A 622 32.09 -14.32 22.76
N ILE A 623 33.04 -15.07 22.18
CA ILE A 623 33.59 -14.82 20.83
C ILE A 623 32.52 -14.77 19.73
N VAL A 624 31.35 -15.39 19.93
CA VAL A 624 30.24 -15.32 18.97
C VAL A 624 29.69 -13.89 18.85
N GLY A 625 29.66 -13.14 19.95
CA GLY A 625 29.28 -11.73 19.92
C GLY A 625 30.31 -10.87 19.18
N ASP A 626 31.60 -11.12 19.43
CA ASP A 626 32.69 -10.36 18.79
C ASP A 626 32.72 -10.60 17.27
N LEU A 627 32.48 -11.84 16.84
CA LEU A 627 32.31 -12.21 15.42
C LEU A 627 31.07 -11.56 14.80
N ALA A 628 29.95 -11.50 15.52
CA ALA A 628 28.74 -10.84 15.05
C ALA A 628 28.95 -9.32 14.90
N GLN A 629 29.66 -8.68 15.84
CA GLN A 629 30.01 -7.26 15.75
C GLN A 629 30.90 -6.98 14.52
N ALA A 630 31.91 -7.83 14.26
CA ALA A 630 32.76 -7.72 13.08
C ALA A 630 31.97 -7.91 11.77
N ALA A 631 31.05 -8.88 11.74
CA ALA A 631 30.19 -9.13 10.59
C ALA A 631 29.22 -7.97 10.33
N ASP A 632 28.64 -7.37 11.37
CA ASP A 632 27.77 -6.19 11.25
C ASP A 632 28.55 -4.97 10.72
N GLY A 633 29.78 -4.76 11.22
CA GLY A 633 30.68 -3.72 10.70
C GLY A 633 30.96 -3.89 9.19
N ALA A 634 31.22 -5.11 8.74
CA ALA A 634 31.45 -5.41 7.33
C ALA A 634 30.17 -5.22 6.48
N LEU A 635 29.00 -5.65 6.96
CA LEU A 635 27.73 -5.47 6.27
C LEU A 635 27.37 -3.99 6.11
N GLN A 636 27.55 -3.20 7.17
CA GLN A 636 27.26 -1.76 7.14
C GLN A 636 28.26 -0.98 6.28
N ALA A 637 29.53 -1.40 6.22
CA ALA A 637 30.50 -0.85 5.28
C ALA A 637 30.09 -1.07 3.81
N LEU A 638 29.35 -2.15 3.52
CA LEU A 638 28.73 -2.42 2.21
C LEU A 638 27.35 -1.76 2.03
N GLY A 639 26.87 -0.99 3.02
CA GLY A 639 25.58 -0.32 2.98
C GLY A 639 24.37 -1.20 3.31
N LEU A 640 24.59 -2.41 3.83
CA LEU A 640 23.56 -3.36 4.24
C LEU A 640 23.36 -3.34 5.76
N TYR A 641 22.17 -3.73 6.23
CA TYR A 641 21.84 -3.79 7.67
C TYR A 641 21.09 -5.09 7.98
N ASP A 642 21.57 -5.87 8.97
CA ASP A 642 20.85 -7.02 9.53
C ASP A 642 20.65 -6.85 11.04
N GLN A 643 19.38 -6.74 11.44
CA GLN A 643 18.98 -6.51 12.82
C GLN A 643 19.45 -7.62 13.79
N ARG A 644 19.47 -8.88 13.36
CA ARG A 644 19.80 -10.01 14.25
C ARG A 644 21.29 -10.05 14.54
N ILE A 645 22.11 -9.79 13.52
CA ILE A 645 23.57 -9.75 13.65
C ILE A 645 23.97 -8.56 14.54
N HIS A 646 23.35 -7.39 14.32
CA HIS A 646 23.57 -6.20 15.14
C HIS A 646 23.27 -6.42 16.62
N VAL A 647 22.06 -6.91 16.94
CA VAL A 647 21.66 -7.17 18.34
C VAL A 647 22.56 -8.22 18.98
N LEU A 648 22.91 -9.28 18.26
CA LEU A 648 23.79 -10.33 18.79
C LEU A 648 25.20 -9.81 19.12
N GLY A 649 25.73 -8.88 18.32
CA GLY A 649 27.01 -8.24 18.59
C GLY A 649 27.03 -7.39 19.86
N GLU A 650 25.92 -6.72 20.17
CA GLU A 650 25.81 -5.91 21.39
C GLU A 650 25.66 -6.75 22.65
N MET A 651 25.07 -7.95 22.58
CA MET A 651 24.73 -8.77 23.75
C MET A 651 25.94 -9.27 24.56
N ASN A 652 27.15 -9.21 24.00
CA ASN A 652 28.39 -9.59 24.71
C ASN A 652 28.98 -8.44 25.56
N GLN A 653 28.57 -7.20 25.28
CA GLN A 653 29.19 -6.01 25.88
C GLN A 653 28.55 -5.66 27.22
N THR A 654 29.11 -4.74 28.02
CA THR A 654 28.40 -4.08 29.13
C THR A 654 27.93 -2.71 28.68
N ILE A 655 26.67 -2.37 28.95
CA ILE A 655 26.07 -1.06 28.64
C ILE A 655 25.25 -0.61 29.85
N ALA A 656 25.93 -0.02 30.81
CA ALA A 656 25.38 0.41 32.09
C ALA A 656 25.71 1.88 32.34
N CYS A 657 24.76 2.63 32.89
CA CYS A 657 24.84 4.05 33.20
C CYS A 657 24.45 4.35 34.65
N SER A 658 24.97 5.45 35.19
CA SER A 658 24.47 6.08 36.41
C SER A 658 23.30 7.01 36.07
N ILE A 659 22.37 7.17 37.00
CA ILE A 659 21.27 8.15 36.95
C ILE A 659 21.41 9.20 38.06
N ASP A 660 22.58 9.29 38.71
CA ASP A 660 22.78 10.12 39.91
C ASP A 660 22.55 11.60 39.63
N LYS A 661 23.01 12.10 38.47
CA LYS A 661 22.77 13.49 38.07
C LYS A 661 21.27 13.77 37.92
N ALA A 662 20.52 12.87 37.27
CA ALA A 662 19.07 13.01 37.14
C ALA A 662 18.36 13.00 38.51
N LYS A 663 18.81 12.16 39.45
CA LYS A 663 18.28 12.14 40.82
C LYS A 663 18.52 13.47 41.55
N VAL A 664 19.76 13.98 41.48
CA VAL A 664 20.17 15.18 42.20
C VAL A 664 19.53 16.44 41.62
N GLU A 665 19.57 16.60 40.29
CA GLU A 665 19.15 17.85 39.64
C GLU A 665 17.68 17.86 39.25
N LEU A 666 17.11 16.71 38.86
CA LEU A 666 15.72 16.63 38.42
C LEU A 666 14.77 16.09 39.50
N GLY A 667 15.30 15.60 40.62
CA GLY A 667 14.49 14.81 41.57
C GLY A 667 13.94 13.53 40.94
N TYR A 668 14.60 13.01 39.89
CA TYR A 668 14.17 11.82 39.19
C TYR A 668 14.21 10.60 40.14
N ALA A 669 13.06 9.97 40.33
CA ALA A 669 12.90 8.82 41.22
C ALA A 669 12.13 7.72 40.46
N PRO A 670 12.83 6.77 39.80
CA PRO A 670 12.17 5.72 39.01
C PRO A 670 11.19 4.94 39.89
N ARG A 671 9.92 4.90 39.48
CA ARG A 671 8.82 4.36 40.28
C ARG A 671 8.64 2.85 40.13
N PHE A 672 9.11 2.30 39.02
CA PHE A 672 8.94 0.89 38.69
C PHE A 672 10.26 0.15 38.73
N SER A 673 10.27 -1.00 39.41
CA SER A 673 11.37 -1.96 39.35
C SER A 673 11.31 -2.81 38.08
N LEU A 674 12.41 -3.54 37.79
CA LEU A 674 12.46 -4.51 36.70
C LEU A 674 11.28 -5.48 36.73
N ARG A 675 11.02 -6.09 37.89
CA ARG A 675 9.95 -7.08 38.06
C ARG A 675 8.57 -6.47 37.80
N GLU A 676 8.24 -5.34 38.42
CA GLU A 676 6.94 -4.68 38.24
C GLU A 676 6.70 -4.30 36.78
N GLY A 677 7.72 -3.74 36.12
CA GLY A 677 7.63 -3.41 34.71
C GLY A 677 7.45 -4.64 33.81
N MET A 678 8.11 -5.77 34.13
CA MET A 678 7.95 -7.03 33.39
C MET A 678 6.55 -7.64 33.60
N VAL A 679 6.01 -7.58 34.81
CA VAL A 679 4.62 -7.96 35.10
C VAL A 679 3.65 -7.15 34.24
N ALA A 680 3.79 -5.82 34.22
CA ALA A 680 2.95 -4.95 33.41
C ALA A 680 3.09 -5.25 31.90
N SER A 681 4.32 -5.51 31.43
CA SER A 681 4.60 -5.83 30.03
C SER A 681 3.95 -7.14 29.58
N VAL A 682 4.08 -8.19 30.40
CA VAL A 682 3.47 -9.51 30.13
C VAL A 682 1.95 -9.43 30.19
N ARG A 683 1.39 -8.75 31.21
CA ARG A 683 -0.05 -8.52 31.32
C ARG A 683 -0.61 -7.86 30.06
N TRP A 684 0.02 -6.77 29.63
CA TRP A 684 -0.39 -6.06 28.42
C TRP A 684 -0.36 -6.96 27.18
N CYS A 685 0.67 -7.79 27.02
CA CYS A 685 0.74 -8.75 25.91
C CYS A 685 -0.47 -9.70 25.91
N LEU A 686 -0.80 -10.28 27.07
CA LEU A 686 -1.91 -11.22 27.21
C LEU A 686 -3.28 -10.55 26.95
N GLU A 687 -3.50 -9.36 27.51
CA GLU A 687 -4.74 -8.59 27.33
C GLU A 687 -4.95 -8.16 25.87
N ASN A 688 -3.88 -7.98 25.11
CA ASN A 688 -3.93 -7.60 23.69
C ASN A 688 -3.81 -8.81 22.74
N GLY A 689 -4.09 -10.02 23.24
CA GLY A 689 -4.17 -11.24 22.42
C GLY A 689 -2.83 -11.72 21.87
N GLN A 690 -1.70 -11.26 22.42
CA GLN A 690 -0.40 -11.82 22.09
C GLN A 690 -0.21 -13.14 22.83
N HIS A 691 -0.06 -14.23 22.09
CA HIS A 691 0.26 -15.53 22.66
C HIS A 691 1.70 -15.50 23.17
N LEU A 692 1.91 -15.53 24.49
CA LEU A 692 3.23 -15.63 25.11
C LEU A 692 3.60 -17.07 25.41
#